data_AF-A0A520AEG7-F1
#
_entry.id   AF-A0A520AEG7-F1
#
_cell.length_a   1.000
_cell.length_b   1.000
_cell.length_c   1.000
_cell.angle_alpha   90.00
_cell.angle_beta   90.00
_cell.angle_gamma   90.00
#
_symmetry.space_group_name_H-M   'P 1'
#
loop_
_entity.id
_entity.type
_entity.pdbx_description
1 polymer ?
#
loop_
_entity_poly.entity_id
_entity_poly.type
_entity_poly.pdbx_seq_one_letter_code
_entity_poly.pdbx_strand_id
1 'polypeptide(L)'
;ISDYGNNARPFIISLDGWAGTQRYATIWSGDQTGGNWEYIRFHIPTYIGAGLSGQPNITSDMDGIFGGKNAPMNIRDFQWKTFTPMQLNMDGWGSSQKYPQAQGEPASSINRNFLKLKSALLPYQYSIAKEAINGLPMIRAMFLETRNSYTLGAATQYQYLYGPDFLIAPIYQSTRGDEKGNDIRNNIYLPEGTWIDYFSGDKYTGNVVLNNFEVPIWKLPVFVKSGAIIPMANPTNNVSELDKGLRTYEIYPGGNSSFKEYDDDGVTEAYKLGKGASTLVTSNVIQNKTLGADIALITVETTKGDFEGLVKEKATSFVINVTEAPSQLSVELGGKKVKLNKANSADEFILAENVYFYDAQPNLNRFATKGSEFEKVQMVKNPQLLVKIAPIDVTKNSIVLEIKGFRFEPSDRNRLSNGALTLPALAQIAEKNTSAFTLQPSWQKVSNADFYEIEHDGMLYTTIKDTTFLFEGLTPETKYTFKLRALNKDGHSDWVALTGTTSANPLQFAIKGIRGTSTAEDQDGSEVGKLFDQETDDVWHTKWGKNSVPFDINIDLKGLHQLEKIQYLPRIDGSNGTVLKGTVFYSSNRSTWTDAGKFEWTRNGTVKTFDIKNEPAARYVKISVNEAVGGFGSGREIYVFKVPGTESFLPGDINNDKVIDGNDLTSYMNYTGLRKGDGDFDGYISKGDLNQNNLIDAYDISTVTTQLDGGVEAKKTDKITGKLVINSIKTSYNAGEFVEIIVKGVNLASVNALSFGLPYDAQDYEFISIKPSAVEKMDNLTYDRLHSSGQKALYPTFVNVGDKETLKGNVDLFIIKLKAKRKLMFNLKLVDGLLVDKELNTISM
;
A
#
# COMPACT_ATOMS: atom_id res chain seq x y z
N ILE A 1 34.57 14.40 31.25
CA ILE A 1 34.12 13.17 30.55
C ILE A 1 32.76 12.86 31.13
N SER A 2 31.69 13.26 30.41
CA SER A 2 30.31 12.94 30.76
C SER A 2 29.85 11.84 29.80
N ASP A 3 29.60 10.67 30.36
CA ASP A 3 28.95 9.55 29.70
C ASP A 3 27.53 9.98 29.24
N TYR A 4 27.09 9.47 28.08
CA TYR A 4 25.84 9.73 27.32
C TYR A 4 25.90 10.81 26.20
N GLY A 5 26.15 10.35 24.97
CA GLY A 5 25.54 10.88 23.73
C GLY A 5 26.14 12.11 23.02
N ASN A 6 27.08 12.88 23.60
CA ASN A 6 27.75 14.03 22.94
C ASN A 6 26.80 14.99 22.15
N ASN A 7 25.54 15.18 22.61
CA ASN A 7 24.51 15.95 21.89
C ASN A 7 24.26 15.49 20.43
N ALA A 8 24.62 14.25 20.07
CA ALA A 8 24.39 13.72 18.74
C ALA A 8 22.90 13.65 18.43
N ARG A 9 22.52 14.04 17.21
CA ARG A 9 21.12 13.96 16.77
C ARG A 9 20.65 12.50 16.67
N PRO A 10 19.39 12.19 17.02
CA PRO A 10 18.87 10.84 16.90
C PRO A 10 18.87 10.34 15.45
N PHE A 11 19.24 9.08 15.27
CA PHE A 11 19.05 8.34 14.03
C PHE A 11 18.43 6.99 14.37
N ILE A 12 17.10 6.98 14.46
CA ILE A 12 16.30 5.81 14.86
C ILE A 12 15.48 5.35 13.66
N ILE A 13 15.47 4.05 13.42
CA ILE A 13 14.64 3.38 12.42
C ILE A 13 13.71 2.44 13.18
N SER A 14 12.41 2.54 12.91
CA SER A 14 11.37 1.75 13.55
C SER A 14 10.32 1.32 12.54
N LEU A 15 9.36 0.53 13.00
CA LEU A 15 8.06 0.25 12.37
C LEU A 15 6.97 0.37 13.46
N ASP A 16 5.72 0.05 13.16
CA ASP A 16 4.58 0.08 14.09
C ASP A 16 4.44 1.39 14.87
N GLY A 17 4.56 2.50 14.14
CA GLY A 17 4.43 3.84 14.70
C GLY A 17 2.99 4.21 15.10
N TRP A 18 2.86 5.38 15.71
CA TRP A 18 1.58 6.02 16.00
C TRP A 18 1.68 7.53 15.75
N ALA A 19 0.59 8.26 15.99
CA ALA A 19 0.59 9.72 15.94
C ALA A 19 1.73 10.29 16.81
N GLY A 20 2.69 10.95 16.17
CA GLY A 20 3.85 11.58 16.82
C GLY A 20 5.19 10.86 16.63
N THR A 21 5.25 9.67 16.02
CA THR A 21 6.52 8.94 15.81
C THR A 21 7.55 9.75 15.00
N GLN A 22 7.12 10.62 14.09
CA GLN A 22 8.00 11.44 13.25
C GLN A 22 8.96 12.35 14.03
N ARG A 23 8.66 12.65 15.31
CA ARG A 23 9.53 13.46 16.17
C ARG A 23 10.76 12.69 16.68
N TYR A 24 10.80 11.37 16.49
CA TYR A 24 11.84 10.49 17.01
C TYR A 24 12.49 9.61 15.94
N ALA A 25 11.69 9.05 15.03
CA ALA A 25 12.15 7.94 14.20
C ALA A 25 11.70 8.04 12.74
N THR A 26 12.57 7.51 11.89
CA THR A 26 12.26 7.09 10.53
C THR A 26 11.46 5.79 10.58
N ILE A 27 10.49 5.63 9.68
CA ILE A 27 9.73 4.38 9.58
C ILE A 27 10.24 3.55 8.40
N TRP A 28 10.42 2.26 8.62
CA TRP A 28 10.64 1.26 7.60
C TRP A 28 9.36 0.43 7.40
N SER A 29 9.09 0.02 6.17
CA SER A 29 7.84 -0.60 5.76
C SER A 29 7.60 -2.03 6.25
N GLY A 30 8.53 -2.66 6.96
CA GLY A 30 8.43 -4.09 7.28
C GLY A 30 9.06 -4.99 6.22
N ASP A 31 8.96 -6.30 6.45
CA ASP A 31 9.54 -7.34 5.60
C ASP A 31 8.65 -7.65 4.40
N GLN A 32 9.19 -7.55 3.18
CA GLN A 32 8.52 -8.05 1.97
C GLN A 32 9.51 -8.71 0.99
N THR A 33 8.94 -9.40 0.00
CA THR A 33 9.72 -10.10 -1.04
C THR A 33 9.97 -9.18 -2.22
N GLY A 34 11.25 -8.97 -2.58
CA GLY A 34 11.65 -8.23 -3.78
C GLY A 34 11.89 -9.14 -5.00
N GLY A 35 12.61 -8.64 -6.01
CA GLY A 35 12.80 -9.33 -7.28
C GLY A 35 11.55 -9.41 -8.18
N ASN A 36 10.51 -8.64 -7.85
CA ASN A 36 9.23 -8.61 -8.55
C ASN A 36 8.69 -7.17 -8.67
N TRP A 37 7.78 -6.94 -9.61
CA TRP A 37 7.21 -5.61 -9.89
C TRP A 37 6.30 -5.08 -8.77
N GLU A 38 5.58 -5.98 -8.10
CA GLU A 38 4.67 -5.62 -7.01
C GLU A 38 5.43 -4.86 -5.92
N TYR A 39 6.64 -5.31 -5.57
CA TYR A 39 7.50 -4.65 -4.59
C TYR A 39 7.68 -3.15 -4.87
N ILE A 40 7.92 -2.78 -6.13
CA ILE A 40 8.04 -1.37 -6.51
C ILE A 40 6.65 -0.70 -6.54
N ARG A 41 5.66 -1.37 -7.15
CA ARG A 41 4.31 -0.81 -7.35
C ARG A 41 3.64 -0.40 -6.05
N PHE A 42 3.65 -1.24 -5.02
CA PHE A 42 2.99 -0.92 -3.76
C PHE A 42 3.78 0.11 -2.93
N HIS A 43 5.12 0.12 -3.02
CA HIS A 43 5.93 1.05 -2.23
C HIS A 43 5.77 2.52 -2.63
N ILE A 44 5.54 2.83 -3.90
CA ILE A 44 5.39 4.22 -4.34
C ILE A 44 4.23 4.93 -3.58
N PRO A 45 2.98 4.42 -3.58
CA PRO A 45 1.91 5.00 -2.78
C PRO A 45 2.13 4.86 -1.27
N THR A 46 2.86 3.84 -0.77
CA THR A 46 3.24 3.76 0.65
C THR A 46 4.10 4.97 1.08
N TYR A 47 5.10 5.33 0.27
CA TYR A 47 5.97 6.48 0.55
C TYR A 47 5.22 7.82 0.47
N ILE A 48 4.33 7.95 -0.52
CA ILE A 48 3.44 9.12 -0.65
C ILE A 48 2.53 9.23 0.57
N GLY A 49 1.91 8.11 0.97
CA GLY A 49 1.03 8.02 2.13
C GLY A 49 1.72 8.42 3.42
N ALA A 50 2.95 7.97 3.66
CA ALA A 50 3.71 8.35 4.84
C ALA A 50 3.96 9.87 4.93
N GLY A 51 4.31 10.51 3.81
CA GLY A 51 4.43 11.96 3.74
C GLY A 51 3.11 12.67 4.11
N LEU A 52 1.98 12.18 3.60
CA LEU A 52 0.64 12.70 3.92
C LEU A 52 0.22 12.45 5.38
N SER A 53 0.72 11.38 6.00
CA SER A 53 0.52 11.08 7.42
C SER A 53 1.44 11.87 8.37
N GLY A 54 2.18 12.87 7.85
CA GLY A 54 3.10 13.67 8.65
C GLY A 54 4.37 12.91 9.05
N GLN A 55 4.73 11.87 8.29
CA GLN A 55 5.96 11.10 8.47
C GLN A 55 6.88 11.27 7.25
N PRO A 56 7.71 12.33 7.24
CA PRO A 56 8.57 12.62 6.09
C PRO A 56 9.77 11.69 5.99
N ASN A 57 10.16 11.01 7.08
CA ASN A 57 11.27 10.07 7.09
C ASN A 57 10.72 8.65 6.95
N ILE A 58 10.74 8.14 5.72
CA ILE A 58 10.35 6.77 5.38
C ILE A 58 11.42 6.07 4.54
N THR A 59 11.49 4.75 4.70
CA THR A 59 12.30 3.84 3.88
C THR A 59 11.60 2.50 3.68
N SER A 60 12.16 1.70 2.79
CA SER A 60 11.99 0.26 2.66
C SER A 60 13.33 -0.37 2.27
N ASP A 61 13.37 -1.69 2.20
CA ASP A 61 14.58 -2.42 1.82
C ASP A 61 14.93 -2.22 0.34
N MET A 62 16.20 -2.22 -0.01
CA MET A 62 16.63 -2.24 -1.40
C MET A 62 16.39 -3.64 -1.97
N ASP A 63 15.47 -3.75 -2.94
CA ASP A 63 15.06 -5.01 -3.57
C ASP A 63 14.52 -6.07 -2.58
N GLY A 64 13.87 -5.63 -1.49
CA GLY A 64 13.23 -6.47 -0.46
C GLY A 64 14.20 -7.28 0.40
N ILE A 65 13.80 -7.64 1.62
CA ILE A 65 14.58 -8.54 2.48
C ILE A 65 14.61 -9.97 1.93
N PHE A 66 13.47 -10.47 1.44
CA PHE A 66 13.33 -11.78 0.81
C PHE A 66 13.41 -11.67 -0.73
N GLY A 67 13.52 -12.80 -1.43
CA GLY A 67 13.57 -12.83 -2.89
C GLY A 67 14.85 -12.19 -3.47
N GLY A 68 14.77 -11.68 -4.70
CA GLY A 68 15.90 -11.10 -5.44
C GLY A 68 16.22 -11.86 -6.73
N LYS A 69 17.50 -11.87 -7.15
CA LYS A 69 17.98 -12.48 -8.41
C LYS A 69 17.28 -11.99 -9.69
N ASN A 70 16.82 -10.74 -9.68
CA ASN A 70 16.19 -10.12 -10.84
C ASN A 70 16.83 -8.75 -11.10
N ALA A 71 17.81 -8.72 -12.00
CA ALA A 71 18.62 -7.52 -12.24
C ALA A 71 17.79 -6.30 -12.70
N PRO A 72 16.82 -6.41 -13.64
CA PRO A 72 15.95 -5.28 -13.97
C PRO A 72 15.21 -4.70 -12.77
N MET A 73 14.56 -5.51 -11.94
CA MET A 73 13.80 -5.03 -10.78
C MET A 73 14.72 -4.40 -9.75
N ASN A 74 15.89 -5.00 -9.49
CA ASN A 74 16.92 -4.43 -8.63
C ASN A 74 17.33 -3.02 -9.11
N ILE A 75 17.67 -2.88 -10.40
CA ILE A 75 18.03 -1.60 -11.01
C ILE A 75 16.89 -0.59 -10.86
N ARG A 76 15.66 -0.96 -11.19
CA ARG A 76 14.50 -0.07 -11.09
C ARG A 76 14.28 0.41 -9.66
N ASP A 77 14.49 -0.44 -8.66
CA ASP A 77 14.33 -0.07 -7.25
C ASP A 77 15.41 0.92 -6.78
N PHE A 78 16.67 0.71 -7.16
CA PHE A 78 17.76 1.67 -6.92
C PHE A 78 17.50 3.02 -7.59
N GLN A 79 16.97 3.02 -8.81
CA GLN A 79 16.67 4.22 -9.56
C GLN A 79 15.71 5.17 -8.83
N TRP A 80 14.51 4.69 -8.47
CA TRP A 80 13.52 5.58 -7.89
C TRP A 80 13.86 5.95 -6.44
N LYS A 81 14.47 5.04 -5.68
CA LYS A 81 14.92 5.31 -4.30
C LYS A 81 16.13 6.25 -4.20
N THR A 82 16.74 6.65 -5.33
CA THR A 82 17.61 7.83 -5.37
C THR A 82 16.86 9.08 -4.88
N PHE A 83 15.58 9.19 -5.20
CA PHE A 83 14.71 10.32 -4.87
C PHE A 83 13.79 10.00 -3.69
N THR A 84 14.35 9.43 -2.63
CA THR A 84 13.66 9.13 -1.36
C THR A 84 14.56 9.43 -0.15
N PRO A 85 14.00 9.65 1.05
CA PRO A 85 14.77 10.06 2.23
C PRO A 85 15.92 9.12 2.60
N MET A 86 15.66 7.81 2.63
CA MET A 86 16.59 6.80 3.12
C MET A 86 16.47 5.50 2.31
N GLN A 87 17.54 4.70 2.33
CA GLN A 87 17.67 3.41 1.65
C GLN A 87 18.34 2.40 2.58
N LEU A 88 17.75 1.21 2.73
CA LEU A 88 18.30 0.13 3.57
C LEU A 88 18.65 -1.09 2.73
N ASN A 89 19.93 -1.44 2.67
CA ASN A 89 20.34 -2.73 2.11
C ASN A 89 20.20 -3.80 3.21
N MET A 90 19.00 -4.36 3.36
CA MET A 90 18.68 -5.33 4.41
C MET A 90 19.04 -6.75 3.97
N ASP A 91 20.24 -7.21 4.35
CA ASP A 91 20.82 -8.47 3.89
C ASP A 91 20.60 -9.64 4.88
N GLY A 92 20.77 -10.87 4.41
CA GLY A 92 20.81 -12.08 5.24
C GLY A 92 19.73 -13.12 4.93
N TRP A 93 18.64 -12.73 4.26
CA TRP A 93 17.49 -13.60 4.00
C TRP A 93 17.06 -13.66 2.52
N GLY A 94 17.78 -12.95 1.65
CA GLY A 94 17.48 -12.89 0.23
C GLY A 94 17.89 -14.14 -0.56
N SER A 95 17.32 -14.30 -1.76
CA SER A 95 17.76 -15.30 -2.75
C SER A 95 19.15 -14.98 -3.34
N SER A 96 19.62 -13.75 -3.15
CA SER A 96 20.99 -13.25 -3.38
C SER A 96 21.31 -12.19 -2.33
N GLN A 97 22.60 -11.85 -2.18
CA GLN A 97 23.05 -10.74 -1.33
C GLN A 97 22.35 -9.43 -1.71
N LYS A 98 22.10 -8.56 -0.72
CA LYS A 98 21.37 -7.30 -0.89
C LYS A 98 22.28 -6.07 -1.02
N TYR A 99 23.45 -6.22 -1.63
CA TYR A 99 24.35 -5.09 -1.93
C TYR A 99 24.10 -4.51 -3.34
N PRO A 100 24.40 -3.22 -3.60
CA PRO A 100 24.13 -2.57 -4.90
C PRO A 100 24.79 -3.24 -6.12
N GLN A 101 25.89 -3.98 -5.92
CA GLN A 101 26.62 -4.69 -6.96
C GLN A 101 26.27 -6.18 -7.07
N ALA A 102 25.32 -6.68 -6.27
CA ALA A 102 25.06 -8.12 -6.16
C ALA A 102 24.57 -8.78 -7.45
N GLN A 103 23.96 -8.01 -8.36
CA GLN A 103 23.45 -8.51 -9.64
C GLN A 103 24.49 -8.45 -10.78
N GLY A 104 25.75 -8.05 -10.52
CA GLY A 104 26.80 -7.95 -11.54
C GLY A 104 26.60 -6.76 -12.50
N GLU A 105 27.24 -6.79 -13.67
CA GLU A 105 27.07 -5.77 -14.71
C GLU A 105 25.86 -6.12 -15.62
N PRO A 106 25.10 -5.13 -16.13
CA PRO A 106 25.30 -3.67 -15.98
C PRO A 106 24.73 -3.06 -14.68
N ALA A 107 24.06 -3.87 -13.84
CA ALA A 107 23.37 -3.37 -12.64
C ALA A 107 24.30 -2.60 -11.70
N SER A 108 25.51 -3.10 -11.46
CA SER A 108 26.51 -2.47 -10.60
C SER A 108 26.85 -1.05 -11.05
N SER A 109 27.08 -0.85 -12.35
CA SER A 109 27.37 0.46 -12.92
C SER A 109 26.16 1.40 -12.85
N ILE A 110 24.96 0.91 -13.16
CA ILE A 110 23.74 1.73 -13.12
C ILE A 110 23.41 2.13 -11.68
N ASN A 111 23.38 1.17 -10.75
CA ASN A 111 23.12 1.42 -9.34
C ASN A 111 24.13 2.42 -8.76
N ARG A 112 25.43 2.30 -9.12
CA ARG A 112 26.46 3.27 -8.72
C ARG A 112 26.19 4.67 -9.24
N ASN A 113 25.80 4.84 -10.51
CA ASN A 113 25.46 6.16 -11.07
C ASN A 113 24.29 6.81 -10.29
N PHE A 114 23.25 6.05 -9.95
CA PHE A 114 22.09 6.55 -9.20
C PHE A 114 22.39 6.84 -7.72
N LEU A 115 23.23 6.03 -7.06
CA LEU A 115 23.72 6.32 -5.71
C LEU A 115 24.62 7.56 -5.68
N LYS A 116 25.46 7.75 -6.71
CA LYS A 116 26.28 8.95 -6.86
C LYS A 116 25.43 10.19 -7.12
N LEU A 117 24.37 10.09 -7.92
CA LEU A 117 23.39 11.16 -8.08
C LEU A 117 22.75 11.52 -6.74
N LYS A 118 22.33 10.53 -5.94
CA LYS A 118 21.80 10.78 -4.58
C LYS A 118 22.79 11.54 -3.71
N SER A 119 24.06 11.12 -3.70
CA SER A 119 25.11 11.81 -2.93
C SER A 119 25.33 13.25 -3.37
N ALA A 120 25.25 13.51 -4.68
CA ALA A 120 25.40 14.85 -5.25
C ALA A 120 24.18 15.74 -4.93
N LEU A 121 22.99 15.17 -4.81
CA LEU A 121 21.76 15.89 -4.44
C LEU A 121 21.62 16.14 -2.93
N LEU A 122 22.61 15.75 -2.11
CA LEU A 122 22.53 15.91 -0.66
C LEU A 122 22.15 17.32 -0.20
N PRO A 123 22.71 18.43 -0.75
CA PRO A 123 22.30 19.78 -0.33
C PRO A 123 20.83 20.12 -0.65
N TYR A 124 20.32 19.72 -1.83
CA TYR A 124 18.90 19.83 -2.17
C TYR A 124 18.03 19.00 -1.21
N GLN A 125 18.37 17.71 -1.05
CA GLN A 125 17.67 16.78 -0.16
C GLN A 125 17.63 17.31 1.28
N TYR A 126 18.74 17.83 1.78
CA TYR A 126 18.85 18.33 3.15
C TYR A 126 18.05 19.62 3.36
N SER A 127 17.96 20.46 2.33
CA SER A 127 17.13 21.67 2.34
C SER A 127 15.64 21.34 2.38
N ILE A 128 15.17 20.35 1.61
CA ILE A 128 13.76 19.91 1.68
C ILE A 128 13.47 19.06 2.92
N ALA A 129 14.47 18.37 3.48
CA ALA A 129 14.36 17.72 4.78
C ALA A 129 14.18 18.76 5.90
N LYS A 130 14.86 19.91 5.81
CA LYS A 130 14.67 21.04 6.72
C LYS A 130 13.24 21.60 6.63
N GLU A 131 12.71 21.76 5.41
CA GLU A 131 11.32 22.18 5.19
C GLU A 131 10.32 21.19 5.83
N ALA A 132 10.58 19.89 5.71
CA ALA A 132 9.70 18.85 6.23
C ALA A 132 9.59 18.80 7.77
N ILE A 133 10.46 19.51 8.51
CA ILE A 133 10.36 19.61 9.98
C ILE A 133 9.05 20.29 10.40
N ASN A 134 8.57 21.27 9.62
CA ASN A 134 7.39 22.07 9.95
C ASN A 134 6.57 22.49 8.71
N GLY A 135 6.71 21.76 7.61
CA GLY A 135 6.12 22.09 6.32
C GLY A 135 5.80 20.85 5.49
N LEU A 136 5.95 20.96 4.17
CA LEU A 136 5.65 19.87 3.25
C LEU A 136 6.66 18.72 3.40
N PRO A 137 6.22 17.46 3.25
CA PRO A 137 7.15 16.32 3.24
C PRO A 137 8.11 16.39 2.04
N MET A 138 9.20 15.63 2.13
CA MET A 138 10.16 15.49 1.02
C MET A 138 9.51 14.80 -0.20
N ILE A 139 8.71 13.77 0.03
CA ILE A 139 7.91 13.08 -0.99
C ILE A 139 6.49 13.62 -0.93
N ARG A 140 6.04 14.25 -2.02
CA ARG A 140 4.79 15.00 -2.07
C ARG A 140 3.84 14.35 -3.06
N ALA A 141 2.61 14.08 -2.61
CA ALA A 141 1.51 13.74 -3.49
C ALA A 141 1.26 14.87 -4.50
N MET A 142 0.87 14.54 -5.74
CA MET A 142 0.73 15.52 -6.80
C MET A 142 -0.27 16.65 -6.47
N PHE A 143 -1.31 16.35 -5.68
CA PHE A 143 -2.31 17.35 -5.27
C PHE A 143 -1.79 18.40 -4.26
N LEU A 144 -0.63 18.18 -3.63
CA LEU A 144 0.00 19.17 -2.75
C LEU A 144 0.57 20.35 -3.54
N GLU A 145 0.93 20.13 -4.82
CA GLU A 145 1.38 21.18 -5.73
C GLU A 145 0.23 21.71 -6.59
N THR A 146 -0.59 20.83 -7.17
CA THR A 146 -1.71 21.23 -8.03
C THR A 146 -2.92 20.37 -7.75
N ARG A 147 -3.92 20.98 -7.11
CA ARG A 147 -5.18 20.30 -6.78
C ARG A 147 -6.17 20.38 -7.94
N ASN A 148 -6.53 19.25 -8.52
CA ASN A 148 -7.61 19.11 -9.51
C ASN A 148 -8.26 17.72 -9.41
N SER A 149 -9.30 17.46 -10.21
CA SER A 149 -10.02 16.16 -10.18
C SER A 149 -9.11 14.96 -10.46
N TYR A 150 -8.10 15.14 -11.31
CA TYR A 150 -7.14 14.10 -11.67
C TYR A 150 -6.19 13.76 -10.52
N THR A 151 -5.64 14.78 -9.86
CA THR A 151 -4.66 14.61 -8.76
C THR A 151 -5.29 14.23 -7.43
N LEU A 152 -6.60 14.46 -7.24
CA LEU A 152 -7.33 14.04 -6.04
C LEU A 152 -7.71 12.55 -6.04
N GLY A 153 -7.69 11.90 -7.21
CA GLY A 153 -7.99 10.48 -7.35
C GLY A 153 -6.74 9.58 -7.32
N ALA A 154 -6.93 8.30 -7.64
CA ALA A 154 -5.85 7.31 -7.70
C ALA A 154 -4.98 7.42 -8.97
N ALA A 155 -5.30 8.32 -9.91
CA ALA A 155 -4.63 8.41 -11.21
C ALA A 155 -3.13 8.76 -11.11
N THR A 156 -2.70 9.43 -10.03
CA THR A 156 -1.30 9.80 -9.81
C THR A 156 -0.61 8.97 -8.73
N GLN A 157 -1.15 7.80 -8.35
CA GLN A 157 -0.62 6.99 -7.23
C GLN A 157 0.80 6.43 -7.45
N TYR A 158 1.28 6.40 -8.70
CA TYR A 158 2.60 5.85 -9.08
C TYR A 158 3.59 6.93 -9.53
N GLN A 159 3.43 8.15 -9.03
CA GLN A 159 4.36 9.26 -9.22
C GLN A 159 4.26 10.26 -8.06
N TYR A 160 5.31 11.04 -7.86
CA TYR A 160 5.36 12.02 -6.79
C TYR A 160 6.29 13.17 -7.13
N LEU A 161 6.18 14.27 -6.39
CA LEU A 161 7.22 15.31 -6.39
C LEU A 161 8.23 15.04 -5.27
N TYR A 162 9.52 15.13 -5.58
CA TYR A 162 10.60 15.08 -4.61
C TYR A 162 11.09 16.50 -4.32
N GLY A 163 10.63 17.08 -3.22
CA GLY A 163 10.69 18.52 -3.01
C GLY A 163 9.82 19.27 -4.03
N PRO A 164 10.10 20.57 -4.28
CA PRO A 164 9.33 21.36 -5.25
C PRO A 164 9.72 21.13 -6.72
N ASP A 165 10.94 20.65 -7.01
CA ASP A 165 11.53 20.80 -8.34
C ASP A 165 11.57 19.52 -9.19
N PHE A 166 11.52 18.34 -8.56
CA PHE A 166 11.60 17.06 -9.26
C PHE A 166 10.25 16.33 -9.26
N LEU A 167 9.80 15.87 -10.43
CA LEU A 167 8.73 14.89 -10.58
C LEU A 167 9.34 13.53 -10.92
N ILE A 168 9.02 12.52 -10.11
CA ILE A 168 9.52 11.16 -10.23
C ILE A 168 8.37 10.24 -10.64
N ALA A 169 8.53 9.52 -11.76
CA ALA A 169 7.54 8.57 -12.25
C ALA A 169 8.18 7.18 -12.48
N PRO A 170 8.31 6.36 -11.42
CA PRO A 170 8.99 5.07 -11.49
C PRO A 170 8.37 4.09 -12.49
N ILE A 171 9.21 3.18 -13.02
CA ILE A 171 8.72 1.95 -13.66
C ILE A 171 8.29 1.00 -12.53
N TYR A 172 7.03 0.60 -12.53
CA TYR A 172 6.45 -0.24 -11.49
C TYR A 172 5.82 -1.54 -12.03
N GLN A 173 5.82 -1.73 -13.35
CA GLN A 173 5.31 -2.92 -14.02
C GLN A 173 5.98 -3.04 -15.38
N SER A 174 6.06 -4.26 -15.91
CA SER A 174 6.48 -4.50 -17.30
C SER A 174 5.35 -4.09 -18.23
N THR A 175 5.52 -2.99 -18.96
CA THR A 175 4.50 -2.52 -19.93
C THR A 175 4.81 -3.02 -21.34
N ARG A 176 6.06 -2.84 -21.77
CA ARG A 176 6.64 -3.39 -23.00
C ARG A 176 8.13 -3.68 -22.76
N GLY A 177 8.39 -4.37 -21.66
CA GLY A 177 9.73 -4.77 -21.23
C GLY A 177 10.38 -5.72 -22.23
N ASP A 178 11.66 -5.47 -22.56
CA ASP A 178 12.51 -6.42 -23.29
C ASP A 178 13.45 -7.19 -22.35
N GLU A 179 14.16 -8.18 -22.88
CA GLU A 179 15.12 -9.00 -22.11
C GLU A 179 16.30 -8.19 -21.54
N LYS A 180 16.54 -6.97 -22.03
CA LYS A 180 17.58 -6.07 -21.54
C LYS A 180 17.05 -5.11 -20.46
N GLY A 181 15.76 -5.19 -20.11
CA GLY A 181 15.10 -4.36 -19.12
C GLY A 181 14.72 -2.96 -19.63
N ASN A 182 14.80 -2.71 -20.94
CA ASN A 182 14.23 -1.50 -21.54
C ASN A 182 12.71 -1.62 -21.51
N ASP A 183 12.02 -0.52 -21.23
CA ASP A 183 10.57 -0.53 -21.11
C ASP A 183 9.98 0.81 -21.60
N ILE A 184 8.66 0.91 -21.57
CA ILE A 184 7.92 2.15 -21.71
C ILE A 184 7.18 2.48 -20.42
N ARG A 185 7.00 3.77 -20.15
CA ARG A 185 6.13 4.26 -19.09
C ARG A 185 4.94 5.00 -19.71
N ASN A 186 3.75 4.47 -19.45
CA ASN A 186 2.48 5.14 -19.77
C ASN A 186 1.93 5.85 -18.53
N ASN A 187 0.99 6.79 -18.68
CA ASN A 187 0.32 7.46 -17.58
C ASN A 187 1.26 8.29 -16.67
N ILE A 188 2.11 9.14 -17.26
CA ILE A 188 2.90 10.13 -16.50
C ILE A 188 2.16 11.47 -16.55
N TYR A 189 1.50 11.85 -15.46
CA TYR A 189 0.88 13.16 -15.34
C TYR A 189 1.93 14.24 -15.10
N LEU A 190 1.98 15.25 -15.97
CA LEU A 190 2.77 16.46 -15.75
C LEU A 190 1.80 17.59 -15.33
N PRO A 191 1.95 18.16 -14.12
CA PRO A 191 1.19 19.35 -13.71
C PRO A 191 1.41 20.54 -14.66
N GLU A 192 0.56 21.55 -14.59
CA GLU A 192 0.74 22.78 -15.37
C GLU A 192 2.14 23.38 -15.20
N GLY A 193 2.71 23.90 -16.30
CA GLY A 193 4.06 24.46 -16.35
C GLY A 193 4.89 23.85 -17.47
N THR A 194 6.19 24.10 -17.42
CA THR A 194 7.16 23.51 -18.35
C THR A 194 8.04 22.53 -17.58
N TRP A 195 8.14 21.31 -18.09
CA TRP A 195 8.90 20.22 -17.49
C TRP A 195 10.00 19.76 -18.43
N ILE A 196 11.14 19.38 -17.86
CA ILE A 196 12.36 19.04 -18.61
C ILE A 196 12.81 17.66 -18.14
N ASP A 197 12.93 16.69 -19.04
CA ASP A 197 13.50 15.39 -18.69
C ASP A 197 14.95 15.58 -18.22
N TYR A 198 15.23 15.19 -16.97
CA TYR A 198 16.52 15.39 -16.32
C TYR A 198 17.68 14.79 -17.12
N PHE A 199 17.49 13.62 -17.74
CA PHE A 199 18.59 12.91 -18.38
C PHE A 199 18.84 13.36 -19.83
N SER A 200 17.80 13.76 -20.55
CA SER A 200 17.91 14.10 -21.97
C SER A 200 17.86 15.60 -22.27
N GLY A 201 17.22 16.37 -21.39
CA GLY A 201 16.87 17.78 -21.62
C GLY A 201 15.66 18.01 -22.51
N ASP A 202 14.91 16.95 -22.88
CA ASP A 202 13.69 17.09 -23.67
C ASP A 202 12.63 17.90 -22.89
N LYS A 203 12.00 18.85 -23.58
CA LYS A 203 11.03 19.80 -23.00
C LYS A 203 9.59 19.33 -23.23
N TYR A 204 8.77 19.41 -22.20
CA TYR A 204 7.36 19.04 -22.19
C TYR A 204 6.51 20.17 -21.63
N THR A 205 5.40 20.47 -22.29
CA THR A 205 4.34 21.32 -21.72
C THR A 205 3.47 20.47 -20.82
N GLY A 206 3.21 20.97 -19.61
CA GLY A 206 2.41 20.31 -18.59
C GLY A 206 0.90 20.41 -18.78
N ASN A 207 0.17 20.02 -17.75
CA ASN A 207 -1.28 19.77 -17.76
C ASN A 207 -1.68 18.68 -18.78
N VAL A 208 -0.87 17.62 -18.84
CA VAL A 208 -1.03 16.49 -19.77
C VAL A 208 -0.63 15.18 -19.09
N VAL A 209 -1.03 14.06 -19.69
CA VAL A 209 -0.59 12.71 -19.32
C VAL A 209 0.26 12.16 -20.46
N LEU A 210 1.56 12.01 -20.25
CA LEU A 210 2.49 11.43 -21.22
C LEU A 210 2.36 9.92 -21.27
N ASN A 211 2.40 9.38 -22.49
CA ASN A 211 2.38 7.94 -22.76
C ASN A 211 3.51 7.52 -23.70
N ASN A 212 3.76 6.21 -23.77
CA ASN A 212 4.85 5.62 -24.54
C ASN A 212 6.22 6.29 -24.27
N PHE A 213 6.46 6.76 -23.04
CA PHE A 213 7.73 7.37 -22.68
C PHE A 213 8.80 6.29 -22.61
N GLU A 214 9.84 6.39 -23.43
CA GLU A 214 10.87 5.35 -23.56
C GLU A 214 11.84 5.39 -22.38
N VAL A 215 12.03 4.24 -21.74
CA VAL A 215 12.83 4.10 -20.53
C VAL A 215 13.82 2.95 -20.71
N PRO A 216 14.97 3.20 -21.37
CA PRO A 216 16.04 2.21 -21.40
C PRO A 216 16.47 1.86 -19.97
N ILE A 217 17.05 0.68 -19.76
CA ILE A 217 17.31 0.14 -18.41
C ILE A 217 18.12 1.10 -17.51
N TRP A 218 18.96 1.96 -18.09
CA TRP A 218 19.77 2.93 -17.36
C TRP A 218 19.05 4.23 -16.98
N LYS A 219 17.82 4.46 -17.47
CA LYS A 219 17.10 5.73 -17.29
C LYS A 219 15.91 5.54 -16.35
N LEU A 220 15.63 6.55 -15.54
CA LEU A 220 14.38 6.74 -14.79
C LEU A 220 13.63 7.95 -15.37
N PRO A 221 12.29 7.93 -15.50
CA PRO A 221 11.53 9.14 -15.78
C PRO A 221 11.63 10.14 -14.60
N VAL A 222 12.44 11.17 -14.78
CA VAL A 222 12.65 12.27 -13.84
C VAL A 222 12.47 13.56 -14.61
N PHE A 223 11.54 14.40 -14.17
CA PHE A 223 11.27 15.68 -14.81
C PHE A 223 11.58 16.81 -13.84
N VAL A 224 12.33 17.79 -14.31
CA VAL A 224 12.67 19.01 -13.57
C VAL A 224 11.74 20.13 -14.01
N LYS A 225 11.17 20.85 -13.05
CA LYS A 225 10.35 22.03 -13.33
C LYS A 225 11.23 23.14 -13.90
N SER A 226 10.78 23.80 -14.97
CA SER A 226 11.43 25.01 -15.47
C SER A 226 11.45 26.08 -14.38
N GLY A 227 12.62 26.68 -14.13
CA GLY A 227 12.89 27.56 -12.99
C GLY A 227 13.59 26.87 -11.81
N ALA A 228 13.76 25.54 -11.83
CA ALA A 228 14.41 24.83 -10.73
C ALA A 228 15.85 25.32 -10.47
N ILE A 229 16.19 25.44 -9.19
CA ILE A 229 17.53 25.69 -8.68
C ILE A 229 17.86 24.56 -7.72
N ILE A 230 18.82 23.72 -8.09
CA ILE A 230 19.15 22.47 -7.41
C ILE A 230 20.54 22.61 -6.77
N PRO A 231 20.64 22.82 -5.45
CA PRO A 231 21.91 22.76 -4.74
C PRO A 231 22.52 21.35 -4.82
N MET A 232 23.78 21.28 -5.22
CA MET A 232 24.52 20.03 -5.41
C MET A 232 25.87 20.05 -4.70
N ALA A 233 26.32 18.86 -4.32
CA ALA A 233 27.66 18.58 -3.82
C ALA A 233 28.48 17.80 -4.85
N ASN A 234 29.79 17.67 -4.59
CA ASN A 234 30.60 16.69 -5.30
C ASN A 234 30.07 15.27 -5.03
N PRO A 235 30.05 14.35 -6.02
CA PRO A 235 29.62 12.98 -5.80
C PRO A 235 30.56 12.23 -4.83
N THR A 236 30.02 11.68 -3.75
CA THR A 236 30.78 11.08 -2.63
C THR A 236 30.26 9.69 -2.26
N ASN A 237 30.99 8.93 -1.46
CA ASN A 237 30.52 7.69 -0.85
C ASN A 237 29.90 7.94 0.54
N ASN A 238 30.32 9.01 1.22
CA ASN A 238 29.82 9.40 2.54
C ASN A 238 30.09 10.89 2.80
N VAL A 239 29.46 11.43 3.85
CA VAL A 239 29.48 12.87 4.15
C VAL A 239 30.86 13.43 4.52
N SER A 240 31.84 12.59 4.88
CA SER A 240 33.20 13.05 5.20
C SER A 240 34.02 13.41 3.95
N GLU A 241 33.61 12.93 2.77
CA GLU A 241 34.23 13.23 1.47
C GLU A 241 33.66 14.51 0.81
N LEU A 242 32.71 15.18 1.46
CA LEU A 242 32.13 16.43 0.94
C LEU A 242 33.17 17.54 0.89
N ASP A 243 33.28 18.21 -0.25
CA ASP A 243 34.07 19.42 -0.37
C ASP A 243 33.30 20.60 0.24
N LYS A 244 33.54 20.85 1.53
CA LYS A 244 32.92 21.95 2.28
C LYS A 244 33.33 23.34 1.76
N GLY A 245 34.40 23.42 0.97
CA GLY A 245 34.90 24.63 0.31
C GLY A 245 34.22 24.93 -1.02
N LEU A 246 33.28 24.09 -1.47
CA LEU A 246 32.56 24.25 -2.74
C LEU A 246 31.05 24.24 -2.51
N ARG A 247 30.33 25.14 -3.19
CA ARG A 247 28.88 25.05 -3.37
C ARG A 247 28.55 25.03 -4.86
N THR A 248 27.69 24.11 -5.28
CA THR A 248 27.29 23.97 -6.68
C THR A 248 25.79 24.17 -6.83
N TYR A 249 25.36 24.87 -7.87
CA TYR A 249 23.95 25.04 -8.21
C TYR A 249 23.72 24.60 -9.66
N GLU A 250 22.96 23.51 -9.86
CA GLU A 250 22.39 23.19 -11.16
C GLU A 250 21.10 23.99 -11.34
N ILE A 251 21.00 24.74 -12.44
CA ILE A 251 19.90 25.69 -12.65
C ILE A 251 19.26 25.42 -14.01
N TYR A 252 17.94 25.47 -14.04
CA TYR A 252 17.10 25.41 -15.22
C TYR A 252 16.40 26.77 -15.36
N PRO A 253 17.06 27.84 -15.86
CA PRO A 253 16.49 29.17 -15.80
C PRO A 253 15.15 29.24 -16.55
N GLY A 254 14.12 29.75 -15.88
CA GLY A 254 12.81 29.96 -16.48
C GLY A 254 11.93 30.81 -15.55
N GLY A 255 11.31 31.85 -16.11
CA GLY A 255 10.53 32.81 -15.34
C GLY A 255 11.34 33.43 -14.19
N ASN A 256 10.67 33.67 -13.06
CA ASN A 256 11.30 34.08 -11.80
C ASN A 256 11.13 32.94 -10.79
N SER A 257 12.23 32.55 -10.15
CA SER A 257 12.33 31.37 -9.30
C SER A 257 13.34 31.58 -8.18
N SER A 258 13.19 30.82 -7.10
CA SER A 258 14.11 30.87 -5.97
C SER A 258 14.15 29.55 -5.21
N PHE A 259 15.30 29.25 -4.62
CA PHE A 259 15.48 28.14 -3.71
C PHE A 259 16.29 28.58 -2.49
N LYS A 260 15.92 28.10 -1.31
CA LYS A 260 16.63 28.39 -0.06
C LYS A 260 17.40 27.15 0.38
N GLU A 261 18.70 27.15 0.10
CA GLU A 261 19.62 26.13 0.60
C GLU A 261 19.75 26.26 2.12
N TYR A 262 19.77 25.12 2.82
CA TYR A 262 20.03 25.03 4.25
C TYR A 262 21.19 24.08 4.55
N ASP A 263 22.00 24.46 5.54
CA ASP A 263 23.16 23.71 6.02
C ASP A 263 23.26 23.81 7.55
N ASP A 264 23.84 22.80 8.20
CA ASP A 264 24.19 22.80 9.62
C ASP A 264 25.35 21.83 9.92
N ASP A 265 25.66 21.57 11.19
CA ASP A 265 26.81 20.73 11.55
C ASP A 265 26.68 19.26 11.12
N GLY A 266 25.48 18.82 10.71
CA GLY A 266 25.17 17.44 10.29
C GLY A 266 25.24 16.38 11.40
N VAL A 267 25.60 16.73 12.64
CA VAL A 267 25.96 15.78 13.69
C VAL A 267 25.14 15.96 14.96
N THR A 268 24.89 17.20 15.40
CA THR A 268 24.32 17.47 16.73
C THR A 268 22.86 17.94 16.66
N GLU A 269 22.21 18.04 17.83
CA GLU A 269 20.89 18.65 17.97
C GLU A 269 20.91 20.19 17.99
N ALA A 270 22.05 20.85 17.75
CA ALA A 270 22.17 22.31 17.81
C ALA A 270 21.24 23.05 16.84
N TYR A 271 20.82 22.40 15.75
CA TYR A 271 19.82 22.93 14.82
C TYR A 271 18.49 23.28 15.50
N LYS A 272 18.13 22.59 16.60
CA LYS A 272 16.93 22.89 17.41
C LYS A 272 17.04 24.23 18.14
N LEU A 273 18.27 24.69 18.38
CA LEU A 273 18.59 25.99 18.98
C LEU A 273 18.82 27.08 17.92
N GLY A 274 18.47 26.82 16.65
CA GLY A 274 18.66 27.75 15.55
C GLY A 274 20.10 27.83 15.03
N LYS A 275 20.99 26.88 15.40
CA LYS A 275 22.33 26.78 14.83
C LYS A 275 22.28 26.08 13.47
N GLY A 276 22.26 26.89 12.44
CA GLY A 276 22.26 26.48 11.03
C GLY A 276 22.42 27.71 10.15
N ALA A 277 22.72 27.49 8.88
CA ALA A 277 22.90 28.53 7.89
C ALA A 277 21.92 28.34 6.73
N SER A 278 21.60 29.44 6.03
CA SER A 278 20.82 29.38 4.81
C SER A 278 21.30 30.38 3.78
N THR A 279 21.19 30.00 2.51
CA THR A 279 21.52 30.84 1.35
C THR A 279 20.32 30.86 0.41
N LEU A 280 19.83 32.07 0.11
CA LEU A 280 18.81 32.26 -0.91
C LEU A 280 19.49 32.35 -2.27
N VAL A 281 19.02 31.55 -3.23
CA VAL A 281 19.43 31.62 -4.62
C VAL A 281 18.21 31.97 -5.45
N THR A 282 18.35 32.93 -6.36
CA THR A 282 17.28 33.34 -7.28
C THR A 282 17.74 33.22 -8.72
N SER A 283 16.81 32.93 -9.62
CA SER A 283 17.02 32.90 -11.07
C SER A 283 15.85 33.62 -11.74
N ASN A 284 16.17 34.66 -12.52
CA ASN A 284 15.21 35.48 -13.24
C ASN A 284 15.57 35.54 -14.73
N VAL A 285 14.64 35.16 -15.60
CA VAL A 285 14.78 35.28 -17.05
C VAL A 285 14.07 36.53 -17.54
N ILE A 286 14.84 37.48 -18.06
CA ILE A 286 14.37 38.76 -18.59
C ILE A 286 14.32 38.65 -20.12
N GLN A 287 13.12 38.82 -20.68
CA GLN A 287 12.95 38.84 -22.12
C GLN A 287 13.62 40.08 -22.73
N ASN A 288 14.54 39.88 -23.67
CA ASN A 288 15.18 40.98 -24.38
C ASN A 288 14.83 40.96 -25.88
N LYS A 289 13.77 41.70 -26.21
CA LYS A 289 13.28 41.84 -27.60
C LYS A 289 14.30 42.46 -28.56
N THR A 290 15.31 43.16 -28.06
CA THR A 290 16.31 43.87 -28.87
C THR A 290 17.50 42.98 -29.26
N LEU A 291 17.82 41.94 -28.48
CA LEU A 291 18.93 41.01 -28.74
C LEU A 291 18.48 39.69 -29.41
N GLY A 292 17.17 39.44 -29.53
CA GLY A 292 16.63 38.19 -30.06
C GLY A 292 16.88 36.96 -29.17
N ALA A 293 17.38 37.17 -27.94
CA ALA A 293 17.64 36.14 -26.95
C ALA A 293 17.55 36.72 -25.53
N ASP A 294 17.19 35.87 -24.57
CA ASP A 294 16.86 36.29 -23.21
C ASP A 294 18.14 36.54 -22.36
N ILE A 295 17.96 37.19 -21.21
CA ILE A 295 18.99 37.33 -20.19
C ILE A 295 18.58 36.49 -19.00
N ALA A 296 19.42 35.54 -18.58
CA ALA A 296 19.27 34.86 -17.30
C ALA A 296 20.15 35.56 -16.25
N LEU A 297 19.51 36.02 -15.18
CA LEU A 297 20.16 36.65 -14.04
C LEU A 297 20.03 35.72 -12.82
N ILE A 298 21.17 35.25 -12.32
CA ILE A 298 21.24 34.35 -11.18
C ILE A 298 21.92 35.08 -10.03
N THR A 299 21.25 35.13 -8.88
CA THR A 299 21.78 35.78 -7.68
C THR A 299 21.91 34.76 -6.55
N VAL A 300 23.12 34.63 -6.01
CA VAL A 300 23.37 33.90 -4.75
C VAL A 300 23.55 34.94 -3.66
N GLU A 301 22.57 35.03 -2.78
CA GLU A 301 22.59 35.97 -1.66
C GLU A 301 23.64 35.58 -0.61
N THR A 302 23.95 36.53 0.27
CA THR A 302 24.83 36.26 1.43
C THR A 302 24.22 35.19 2.35
N THR A 303 25.04 34.22 2.75
CA THR A 303 24.66 33.19 3.72
C THR A 303 24.30 33.82 5.07
N LYS A 304 23.16 33.42 5.63
CA LYS A 304 22.64 33.90 6.92
C LYS A 304 22.62 32.77 7.93
N GLY A 305 22.95 33.08 9.18
CA GLY A 305 23.10 32.09 10.25
C GLY A 305 24.54 31.62 10.44
N ASP A 306 24.74 30.71 11.38
CA ASP A 306 26.05 30.21 11.78
C ASP A 306 25.90 28.88 12.54
N PHE A 307 26.93 28.03 12.44
CA PHE A 307 27.04 26.79 13.20
C PHE A 307 28.51 26.41 13.35
N GLU A 308 28.81 25.53 14.30
CA GLU A 308 30.17 25.07 14.53
C GLU A 308 30.71 24.30 13.31
N GLY A 309 31.84 24.78 12.76
CA GLY A 309 32.43 24.19 11.56
C GLY A 309 31.93 24.77 10.22
N LEU A 310 31.14 25.86 10.24
CA LEU A 310 30.79 26.57 9.01
C LEU A 310 32.05 27.09 8.28
N VAL A 311 32.27 26.59 7.06
CA VAL A 311 33.30 27.10 6.15
C VAL A 311 32.76 28.34 5.43
N LYS A 312 33.38 29.50 5.69
CA LYS A 312 32.93 30.79 5.12
C LYS A 312 33.53 31.08 3.75
N GLU A 313 34.78 30.70 3.53
CA GLU A 313 35.44 30.85 2.23
C GLU A 313 35.07 29.68 1.33
N LYS A 314 34.14 29.88 0.40
CA LYS A 314 33.70 28.84 -0.54
C LYS A 314 33.79 29.29 -2.00
N ALA A 315 34.32 28.43 -2.86
CA ALA A 315 34.17 28.53 -4.30
C ALA A 315 32.70 28.26 -4.68
N THR A 316 32.23 28.86 -5.78
CA THR A 316 30.86 28.66 -6.28
C THR A 316 30.88 28.15 -7.70
N SER A 317 30.21 27.03 -7.95
CA SER A 317 30.04 26.46 -9.29
C SER A 317 28.58 26.53 -9.73
N PHE A 318 28.36 26.84 -11.00
CA PHE A 318 27.04 26.83 -11.63
C PHE A 318 27.05 25.84 -12.78
N VAL A 319 25.96 25.07 -12.89
CA VAL A 319 25.66 24.20 -14.03
C VAL A 319 24.36 24.72 -14.65
N ILE A 320 24.47 25.53 -15.70
CA ILE A 320 23.32 26.17 -16.32
C ILE A 320 22.87 25.37 -17.53
N ASN A 321 21.63 24.87 -17.48
CA ASN A 321 21.03 24.15 -18.59
C ASN A 321 20.67 25.11 -19.71
N VAL A 322 21.23 24.88 -20.91
CA VAL A 322 21.07 25.72 -22.10
C VAL A 322 20.90 24.84 -23.34
N THR A 323 20.57 25.42 -24.48
CA THR A 323 20.62 24.73 -25.77
C THR A 323 21.67 25.27 -26.71
N GLU A 324 22.18 26.47 -26.44
CA GLU A 324 23.18 27.16 -27.24
C GLU A 324 24.17 27.87 -26.31
N ALA A 325 25.38 28.15 -26.81
CA ALA A 325 26.35 28.91 -26.05
C ALA A 325 25.87 30.36 -25.87
N PRO A 326 25.99 30.94 -24.66
CA PRO A 326 25.60 32.33 -24.42
C PRO A 326 26.53 33.29 -25.17
N SER A 327 26.03 34.49 -25.48
CA SER A 327 26.79 35.51 -26.21
C SER A 327 27.75 36.28 -25.31
N GLN A 328 27.39 36.47 -24.04
CA GLN A 328 28.22 37.17 -23.07
C GLN A 328 27.91 36.72 -21.64
N LEU A 329 28.95 36.68 -20.80
CA LEU A 329 28.86 36.42 -19.37
C LEU A 329 29.45 37.60 -18.58
N SER A 330 28.83 37.95 -17.46
CA SER A 330 29.46 38.78 -16.44
C SER A 330 29.10 38.32 -15.05
N VAL A 331 30.08 38.42 -14.14
CA VAL A 331 29.92 38.08 -12.72
C VAL A 331 30.27 39.28 -11.87
N GLU A 332 29.45 39.55 -10.87
CA GLU A 332 29.72 40.52 -9.81
C GLU A 332 29.79 39.82 -8.45
N LEU A 333 30.85 40.12 -7.68
CA LEU A 333 31.05 39.65 -6.32
C LEU A 333 30.97 40.85 -5.37
N GLY A 334 29.95 40.90 -4.52
CA GLY A 334 29.73 42.06 -3.63
C GLY A 334 29.67 43.40 -4.37
N GLY A 335 29.10 43.42 -5.58
CA GLY A 335 28.98 44.60 -6.45
C GLY A 335 30.23 44.94 -7.27
N LYS A 336 31.28 44.11 -7.25
CA LYS A 336 32.49 44.30 -8.08
C LYS A 336 32.55 43.28 -9.19
N LYS A 337 32.75 43.74 -10.44
CA LYS A 337 32.91 42.87 -11.60
C LYS A 337 34.17 42.02 -11.53
N VAL A 338 34.03 40.74 -11.86
CA VAL A 338 35.13 39.78 -11.97
C VAL A 338 35.21 39.25 -13.40
N LYS A 339 36.44 39.16 -13.92
CA LYS A 339 36.70 38.61 -15.25
C LYS A 339 36.67 37.09 -15.19
N LEU A 340 35.90 36.47 -16.09
CA LEU A 340 35.92 35.03 -16.32
C LEU A 340 36.81 34.67 -17.51
N ASN A 341 37.61 33.62 -17.38
CA ASN A 341 38.37 33.02 -18.47
C ASN A 341 37.59 31.86 -19.11
N LYS A 342 37.71 31.67 -20.42
CA LYS A 342 37.10 30.52 -21.11
C LYS A 342 38.04 29.33 -21.04
N ALA A 343 37.58 28.21 -20.48
CA ALA A 343 38.27 26.93 -20.59
C ALA A 343 38.00 26.28 -21.96
N ASN A 344 38.99 25.56 -22.48
CA ASN A 344 38.91 24.83 -23.76
C ASN A 344 38.57 23.35 -23.57
N SER A 345 38.55 22.87 -22.33
CA SER A 345 38.21 21.48 -21.98
C SER A 345 37.59 21.40 -20.58
N ALA A 346 36.93 20.28 -20.29
CA ALA A 346 36.42 19.97 -18.96
C ALA A 346 37.56 19.89 -17.92
N ASP A 347 38.71 19.33 -18.29
CA ASP A 347 39.88 19.22 -17.40
C ASP A 347 40.42 20.61 -17.02
N GLU A 348 40.52 21.53 -17.99
CA GLU A 348 40.92 22.91 -17.74
C GLU A 348 39.91 23.62 -16.82
N PHE A 349 38.61 23.39 -17.03
CA PHE A 349 37.56 23.94 -16.16
C PHE A 349 37.66 23.46 -14.72
N ILE A 350 37.95 22.18 -14.50
CA ILE A 350 38.09 21.59 -13.16
C ILE A 350 39.23 22.25 -12.38
N LEU A 351 40.37 22.50 -13.04
CA LEU A 351 41.60 22.99 -12.42
C LEU A 351 41.63 24.51 -12.21
N ALA A 352 40.86 25.29 -12.99
CA ALA A 352 40.90 26.75 -12.94
C ALA A 352 39.89 27.36 -11.96
N GLU A 353 40.03 28.67 -11.72
CA GLU A 353 39.09 29.52 -10.98
C GLU A 353 38.71 30.74 -11.82
N ASN A 354 37.55 31.33 -11.54
CA ASN A 354 36.98 32.42 -12.34
C ASN A 354 36.97 32.03 -13.82
N VAL A 355 36.37 30.88 -14.10
CA VAL A 355 36.43 30.19 -15.40
C VAL A 355 35.02 29.79 -15.84
N TYR A 356 34.80 29.68 -17.15
CA TYR A 356 33.59 29.08 -17.71
C TYR A 356 33.92 28.10 -18.84
N PHE A 357 33.05 27.11 -19.02
CA PHE A 357 33.13 26.11 -20.08
C PHE A 357 31.74 25.85 -20.64
N TYR A 358 31.63 25.76 -21.96
CA TYR A 358 30.40 25.33 -22.63
C TYR A 358 30.55 23.87 -23.02
N ASP A 359 29.85 23.00 -22.31
CA ASP A 359 29.78 21.59 -22.62
C ASP A 359 28.61 21.33 -23.57
N ALA A 360 28.92 21.07 -24.84
CA ALA A 360 27.92 20.87 -25.87
C ALA A 360 27.26 19.48 -25.80
N GLN A 361 27.92 18.49 -25.19
CA GLN A 361 27.45 17.10 -25.14
C GLN A 361 27.84 16.44 -23.80
N PRO A 362 27.31 16.92 -22.67
CA PRO A 362 27.60 16.35 -21.37
C PRO A 362 27.16 14.89 -21.32
N ASN A 363 28.10 13.99 -21.02
CA ASN A 363 27.82 12.57 -20.81
C ASN A 363 27.68 12.27 -19.31
N LEU A 364 26.49 11.84 -18.90
CA LEU A 364 26.17 11.54 -17.51
C LEU A 364 26.70 10.19 -17.03
N ASN A 365 27.17 9.31 -17.92
CA ASN A 365 27.72 8.01 -17.55
C ASN A 365 29.16 8.13 -17.01
N ARG A 366 29.29 8.68 -15.79
CA ARG A 366 30.57 9.03 -15.17
C ARG A 366 31.11 7.98 -14.22
N PHE A 367 30.25 7.05 -13.79
CA PHE A 367 30.55 6.09 -12.72
C PHE A 367 30.41 4.63 -13.16
N ALA A 368 30.43 4.35 -14.46
CA ALA A 368 30.50 2.98 -14.95
C ALA A 368 31.78 2.28 -14.47
N THR A 369 31.71 0.95 -14.32
CA THR A 369 32.90 0.14 -14.06
C THR A 369 33.82 0.21 -15.28
N LYS A 370 35.07 0.62 -15.06
CA LYS A 370 36.07 0.74 -16.13
C LYS A 370 36.25 -0.58 -16.88
N GLY A 371 36.20 -0.54 -18.20
CA GLY A 371 36.28 -1.70 -19.09
C GLY A 371 34.99 -2.51 -19.24
N SER A 372 33.90 -2.14 -18.56
CA SER A 372 32.59 -2.82 -18.74
C SER A 372 31.92 -2.41 -20.04
N GLU A 373 31.01 -3.25 -20.55
CA GLU A 373 30.18 -2.87 -21.70
C GLU A 373 29.30 -1.64 -21.40
N PHE A 374 28.91 -1.45 -20.14
CA PHE A 374 28.11 -0.31 -19.74
C PHE A 374 28.88 1.02 -19.82
N GLU A 375 30.20 1.02 -19.67
CA GLU A 375 31.03 2.24 -19.85
C GLU A 375 30.88 2.86 -21.25
N LYS A 376 30.56 2.04 -22.27
CA LYS A 376 30.38 2.50 -23.64
C LYS A 376 29.03 3.19 -23.88
N VAL A 377 28.06 3.01 -22.97
CA VAL A 377 26.73 3.62 -23.07
C VAL A 377 26.84 5.13 -22.91
N GLN A 378 26.36 5.87 -23.92
CA GLN A 378 26.34 7.33 -23.89
C GLN A 378 25.03 7.82 -23.27
N MET A 379 25.12 8.55 -22.16
CA MET A 379 23.98 9.18 -21.49
C MET A 379 24.06 10.69 -21.73
N VAL A 380 23.83 11.11 -22.99
CA VAL A 380 24.01 12.50 -23.41
C VAL A 380 22.82 13.36 -23.01
N LYS A 381 23.08 14.42 -22.23
CA LYS A 381 22.12 15.44 -21.82
C LYS A 381 22.16 16.67 -22.75
N ASN A 382 21.21 17.60 -22.60
CA ASN A 382 21.27 18.91 -23.23
C ASN A 382 22.60 19.64 -22.93
N PRO A 383 23.03 20.58 -23.79
CA PRO A 383 24.19 21.42 -23.51
C PRO A 383 24.14 22.12 -22.15
N GLN A 384 25.29 22.33 -21.55
CA GLN A 384 25.43 22.99 -20.25
C GLN A 384 26.51 24.07 -20.30
N LEU A 385 26.21 25.23 -19.73
CA LEU A 385 27.20 26.24 -19.39
C LEU A 385 27.66 26.02 -17.96
N LEU A 386 28.94 25.70 -17.80
CA LEU A 386 29.60 25.56 -16.51
C LEU A 386 30.32 26.88 -16.16
N VAL A 387 30.13 27.40 -14.95
CA VAL A 387 30.83 28.60 -14.46
C VAL A 387 31.38 28.31 -13.07
N LYS A 388 32.66 28.57 -12.82
CA LYS A 388 33.30 28.39 -11.51
C LYS A 388 33.95 29.68 -11.06
N ILE A 389 33.59 30.12 -9.86
CA ILE A 389 34.07 31.35 -9.22
C ILE A 389 35.01 30.95 -8.08
N ALA A 390 36.10 31.71 -7.93
CA ALA A 390 37.07 31.55 -6.85
C ALA A 390 36.43 31.61 -5.46
N PRO A 391 37.08 31.06 -4.42
CA PRO A 391 36.61 31.17 -3.05
C PRO A 391 36.34 32.61 -2.60
N ILE A 392 35.21 32.83 -1.94
CA ILE A 392 34.85 34.09 -1.29
C ILE A 392 34.18 33.83 0.07
N ASP A 393 34.25 34.81 0.97
CA ASP A 393 33.44 34.85 2.19
C ASP A 393 31.95 34.96 1.83
N VAL A 394 31.25 33.82 1.89
CA VAL A 394 29.83 33.71 1.52
C VAL A 394 28.90 34.46 2.46
N THR A 395 29.36 34.84 3.65
CA THR A 395 28.57 35.60 4.64
C THR A 395 28.58 37.10 4.37
N LYS A 396 29.57 37.59 3.60
CA LYS A 396 29.77 39.01 3.30
C LYS A 396 29.48 39.39 1.85
N ASN A 397 29.69 38.45 0.92
CA ASN A 397 29.62 38.73 -0.51
C ASN A 397 28.50 37.94 -1.17
N SER A 398 27.59 38.63 -1.86
CA SER A 398 26.68 38.02 -2.82
C SER A 398 27.39 37.79 -4.15
N ILE A 399 26.81 36.91 -4.97
CA ILE A 399 27.24 36.64 -6.34
C ILE A 399 26.08 36.97 -7.27
N VAL A 400 26.34 37.73 -8.32
CA VAL A 400 25.40 37.96 -9.41
C VAL A 400 26.04 37.48 -10.71
N LEU A 401 25.45 36.46 -11.33
CA LEU A 401 25.83 35.93 -12.64
C LEU A 401 24.80 36.37 -13.68
N GLU A 402 25.22 37.20 -14.64
CA GLU A 402 24.43 37.61 -15.78
C GLU A 402 24.86 36.82 -17.03
N ILE A 403 23.88 36.19 -17.69
CA ILE A 403 24.06 35.38 -18.88
C ILE A 403 23.23 36.00 -20.00
N LYS A 404 23.90 36.71 -20.92
CA LYS A 404 23.25 37.29 -22.10
C LYS A 404 23.22 36.28 -23.24
N GLY A 405 22.13 36.26 -23.99
CA GLY A 405 21.91 35.24 -25.00
C GLY A 405 21.52 33.90 -24.38
N PHE A 406 20.88 33.90 -23.21
CA PHE A 406 20.33 32.69 -22.62
C PHE A 406 19.24 32.13 -23.52
N ARG A 407 19.30 30.81 -23.75
CA ARG A 407 18.30 30.08 -24.55
C ARG A 407 18.20 28.64 -24.07
N PHE A 408 16.97 28.18 -23.88
CA PHE A 408 16.64 26.79 -23.61
C PHE A 408 15.47 26.33 -24.49
N GLU A 409 15.78 26.07 -25.77
CA GLU A 409 14.80 25.66 -26.79
C GLU A 409 15.23 24.35 -27.46
N PRO A 410 15.10 23.20 -26.77
CA PRO A 410 15.54 21.92 -27.33
C PRO A 410 14.63 21.53 -28.50
N SER A 411 15.19 20.79 -29.45
CA SER A 411 14.41 20.26 -30.57
C SER A 411 13.36 19.26 -30.08
N ASP A 412 12.13 19.36 -30.58
CA ASP A 412 11.07 18.40 -30.28
C ASP A 412 11.38 17.04 -30.92
N ARG A 413 11.52 16.00 -30.07
CA ARG A 413 11.80 14.62 -30.50
C ARG A 413 10.56 13.77 -30.74
N ASN A 414 9.38 14.28 -30.40
CA ASN A 414 8.10 13.60 -30.59
C ASN A 414 7.38 14.06 -31.86
N ARG A 415 7.65 15.27 -32.36
CA ARG A 415 7.06 15.83 -33.59
C ARG A 415 8.11 15.93 -34.71
N LEU A 416 8.18 14.89 -35.54
CA LEU A 416 9.24 14.70 -36.53
C LEU A 416 8.72 14.82 -37.97
N SER A 417 7.56 14.25 -38.23
CA SER A 417 6.98 14.15 -39.58
C SER A 417 6.31 15.45 -40.00
N ASN A 418 6.33 15.73 -41.31
CA ASN A 418 5.59 16.83 -41.94
C ASN A 418 4.53 16.24 -42.88
N GLY A 419 3.50 17.01 -43.21
CA GLY A 419 2.41 16.65 -44.09
C GLY A 419 1.04 16.76 -43.43
N ALA A 420 -0.01 16.82 -44.26
CA ALA A 420 -1.38 16.90 -43.81
C ALA A 420 -1.78 15.65 -43.00
N LEU A 421 -2.56 15.87 -41.94
CA LEU A 421 -3.13 14.83 -41.09
C LEU A 421 -4.61 14.67 -41.38
N THR A 422 -5.04 13.45 -41.64
CA THR A 422 -6.47 13.13 -41.77
C THR A 422 -7.08 12.79 -40.42
N LEU A 423 -8.39 12.89 -40.33
CA LEU A 423 -9.17 12.41 -39.19
C LEU A 423 -8.88 10.90 -38.94
N PRO A 424 -8.66 10.46 -37.68
CA PRO A 424 -8.49 9.04 -37.35
C PRO A 424 -9.68 8.19 -37.79
N ALA A 425 -9.47 7.32 -38.78
CA ALA A 425 -10.52 6.46 -39.34
C ALA A 425 -10.79 5.22 -38.47
N LEU A 426 -12.02 4.70 -38.53
CA LEU A 426 -12.50 3.55 -37.76
C LEU A 426 -12.24 3.64 -36.25
N ALA A 427 -12.21 4.86 -35.71
CA ALA A 427 -12.04 5.07 -34.30
C ALA A 427 -13.30 4.59 -33.55
N GLN A 428 -13.14 3.64 -32.62
CA GLN A 428 -14.24 3.00 -31.89
C GLN A 428 -13.77 2.35 -30.58
N ILE A 429 -14.74 2.00 -29.73
CA ILE A 429 -14.56 1.10 -28.59
C ILE A 429 -15.43 -0.14 -28.86
N ALA A 430 -14.80 -1.22 -29.34
CA ALA A 430 -15.50 -2.46 -29.67
C ALA A 430 -15.89 -3.23 -28.39
N GLU A 431 -16.91 -4.09 -28.45
CA GLU A 431 -17.37 -4.90 -27.30
C GLU A 431 -16.24 -5.75 -26.68
N LYS A 432 -15.38 -6.35 -27.52
CA LYS A 432 -14.20 -7.10 -27.06
C LYS A 432 -13.14 -6.25 -26.32
N ASN A 433 -13.24 -4.93 -26.43
CA ASN A 433 -12.34 -3.94 -25.82
C ASN A 433 -13.02 -3.24 -24.61
N THR A 434 -14.12 -3.81 -24.13
CA THR A 434 -14.91 -3.30 -23.00
C THR A 434 -14.88 -4.33 -21.87
N SER A 435 -14.64 -3.87 -20.65
CA SER A 435 -14.83 -4.68 -19.43
C SER A 435 -15.57 -3.88 -18.36
N ALA A 436 -15.73 -4.45 -17.17
CA ALA A 436 -16.33 -3.75 -16.04
C ALA A 436 -15.54 -2.51 -15.58
N PHE A 437 -14.21 -2.54 -15.73
CA PHE A 437 -13.33 -1.50 -15.19
C PHE A 437 -12.42 -0.86 -16.22
N THR A 438 -12.56 -1.26 -17.50
CA THR A 438 -11.68 -0.80 -18.57
C THR A 438 -12.44 -0.51 -19.86
N LEU A 439 -11.94 0.45 -20.63
CA LEU A 439 -12.33 0.72 -22.00
C LEU A 439 -11.08 0.94 -22.84
N GLN A 440 -11.02 0.32 -24.01
CA GLN A 440 -9.87 0.44 -24.91
C GLN A 440 -10.29 0.98 -26.30
N PRO A 441 -10.29 2.32 -26.48
CA PRO A 441 -10.35 2.95 -27.79
C PRO A 441 -9.32 2.39 -28.77
N SER A 442 -9.72 2.20 -30.03
CA SER A 442 -8.86 1.74 -31.12
C SER A 442 -9.19 2.45 -32.42
N TRP A 443 -8.21 2.65 -33.31
CA TRP A 443 -8.36 3.37 -34.58
C TRP A 443 -7.38 2.85 -35.64
N GLN A 444 -7.52 3.31 -36.89
CA GLN A 444 -6.53 3.05 -37.95
C GLN A 444 -5.38 4.06 -37.90
N LYS A 445 -4.19 3.60 -38.31
CA LYS A 445 -3.00 4.46 -38.41
C LYS A 445 -3.26 5.62 -39.38
N VAL A 446 -2.98 6.85 -38.93
CA VAL A 446 -3.02 8.06 -39.77
C VAL A 446 -1.66 8.27 -40.43
N SER A 447 -1.65 8.56 -41.74
CA SER A 447 -0.42 8.87 -42.46
C SER A 447 0.19 10.18 -41.96
N ASN A 448 1.53 10.26 -41.90
CA ASN A 448 2.29 11.40 -41.36
C ASN A 448 2.08 11.69 -39.86
N ALA A 449 1.31 10.89 -39.13
CA ALA A 449 1.16 11.05 -37.68
C ALA A 449 2.36 10.46 -36.95
N ASP A 450 2.95 11.24 -36.04
CA ASP A 450 4.01 10.79 -35.14
C ASP A 450 3.42 10.15 -33.87
N PHE A 451 2.29 10.69 -33.38
CA PHE A 451 1.55 10.18 -32.23
C PHE A 451 0.09 10.66 -32.24
N TYR A 452 -0.69 10.22 -31.26
CA TYR A 452 -2.08 10.58 -31.04
C TYR A 452 -2.29 11.20 -29.66
N GLU A 453 -3.37 11.97 -29.55
CA GLU A 453 -3.88 12.50 -28.28
C GLU A 453 -5.31 12.04 -28.04
N ILE A 454 -5.62 11.78 -26.77
CA ILE A 454 -6.97 11.52 -26.30
C ILE A 454 -7.34 12.51 -25.19
N GLU A 455 -8.42 13.27 -25.35
CA GLU A 455 -9.04 14.04 -24.27
C GLU A 455 -10.09 13.17 -23.57
N HIS A 456 -10.00 13.07 -22.24
CA HIS A 456 -10.95 12.36 -21.39
C HIS A 456 -11.08 13.08 -20.04
N ASP A 457 -12.31 13.39 -19.63
CA ASP A 457 -12.65 14.05 -18.36
C ASP A 457 -11.81 15.32 -18.07
N GLY A 458 -11.59 16.12 -19.12
CA GLY A 458 -10.83 17.37 -19.05
C GLY A 458 -9.31 17.19 -18.98
N MET A 459 -8.80 15.95 -19.08
CA MET A 459 -7.38 15.65 -19.12
C MET A 459 -6.92 15.20 -20.52
N LEU A 460 -5.76 15.69 -20.96
CA LEU A 460 -5.18 15.39 -22.26
C LEU A 460 -4.10 14.31 -22.14
N TYR A 461 -4.36 13.14 -22.69
CA TYR A 461 -3.39 12.05 -22.83
C TYR A 461 -2.66 12.25 -24.16
N THR A 462 -1.34 12.33 -24.14
CA THR A 462 -0.52 12.65 -25.31
C THR A 462 0.60 11.63 -25.52
N THR A 463 1.36 11.81 -26.60
CA THR A 463 2.47 10.97 -27.05
C THR A 463 2.11 9.49 -27.24
N ILE A 464 0.82 9.18 -27.46
CA ILE A 464 0.34 7.82 -27.71
C ILE A 464 0.84 7.39 -29.10
N LYS A 465 1.80 6.47 -29.17
CA LYS A 465 2.39 6.00 -30.44
C LYS A 465 1.63 4.80 -31.03
N ASP A 466 0.87 4.10 -30.21
CA ASP A 466 0.06 2.95 -30.62
C ASP A 466 -1.28 3.40 -31.22
N THR A 467 -2.01 2.49 -31.89
CA THR A 467 -3.35 2.76 -32.45
C THR A 467 -4.48 2.27 -31.55
N THR A 468 -4.17 2.12 -30.27
CA THR A 468 -5.06 1.70 -29.20
C THR A 468 -4.55 2.27 -27.89
N PHE A 469 -5.44 2.54 -26.94
CA PHE A 469 -5.07 3.03 -25.62
C PHE A 469 -6.02 2.48 -24.56
N LEU A 470 -5.50 1.89 -23.49
CA LEU A 470 -6.29 1.27 -22.43
C LEU A 470 -6.54 2.29 -21.31
N PHE A 471 -7.80 2.59 -21.04
CA PHE A 471 -8.22 3.26 -19.82
C PHE A 471 -8.65 2.22 -18.78
N GLU A 472 -8.13 2.34 -17.57
CA GLU A 472 -8.38 1.42 -16.45
C GLU A 472 -8.95 2.17 -15.24
N GLY A 473 -9.43 1.42 -14.24
CA GLY A 473 -9.99 2.01 -13.02
C GLY A 473 -11.31 2.76 -13.25
N LEU A 474 -12.02 2.43 -14.32
CA LEU A 474 -13.32 3.01 -14.64
C LEU A 474 -14.42 2.39 -13.77
N THR A 475 -15.50 3.12 -13.56
CA THR A 475 -16.67 2.65 -12.85
C THR A 475 -17.47 1.70 -13.75
N PRO A 476 -17.92 0.53 -13.25
CA PRO A 476 -18.83 -0.36 -13.99
C PRO A 476 -20.12 0.32 -14.44
N GLU A 477 -20.71 -0.19 -15.53
CA GLU A 477 -21.99 0.26 -16.10
C GLU A 477 -22.07 1.79 -16.35
N THR A 478 -20.93 2.43 -16.57
CA THR A 478 -20.83 3.88 -16.70
C THR A 478 -20.43 4.23 -18.13
N LYS A 479 -21.15 5.20 -18.71
CA LYS A 479 -20.86 5.72 -20.05
C LYS A 479 -19.77 6.78 -19.99
N TYR A 480 -18.75 6.61 -20.82
CA TYR A 480 -17.61 7.52 -20.96
C TYR A 480 -17.55 8.11 -22.38
N THR A 481 -16.97 9.31 -22.48
CA THR A 481 -16.71 10.01 -23.74
C THR A 481 -15.23 10.35 -23.83
N PHE A 482 -14.68 10.16 -25.03
CA PHE A 482 -13.29 10.46 -25.37
C PHE A 482 -13.26 11.28 -26.66
N LYS A 483 -12.23 12.12 -26.84
CA LYS A 483 -11.93 12.73 -28.15
C LYS A 483 -10.54 12.32 -28.58
N LEU A 484 -10.35 11.89 -29.82
CA LEU A 484 -9.10 11.42 -30.39
C LEU A 484 -8.63 12.30 -31.54
N ARG A 485 -7.33 12.63 -31.63
CA ARG A 485 -6.72 13.29 -32.80
C ARG A 485 -5.29 12.79 -33.07
N ALA A 486 -4.82 12.97 -34.30
CA ALA A 486 -3.43 12.70 -34.70
C ALA A 486 -2.57 13.97 -34.64
N LEU A 487 -1.27 13.82 -34.40
CA LEU A 487 -0.31 14.93 -34.29
C LEU A 487 0.99 14.68 -35.06
N ASN A 488 1.59 15.76 -35.54
CA ASN A 488 2.94 15.80 -36.11
C ASN A 488 3.56 17.21 -35.94
N LYS A 489 4.61 17.52 -36.70
CA LYS A 489 5.29 18.82 -36.66
C LYS A 489 4.46 19.98 -37.21
N ASP A 490 3.60 19.74 -38.19
CA ASP A 490 2.78 20.77 -38.84
C ASP A 490 1.49 21.08 -38.06
N GLY A 491 1.12 20.25 -37.10
CA GLY A 491 -0.01 20.51 -36.21
C GLY A 491 -0.72 19.24 -35.76
N HIS A 492 -2.04 19.24 -35.88
CA HIS A 492 -2.90 18.14 -35.49
C HIS A 492 -4.09 18.00 -36.44
N SER A 493 -4.71 16.82 -36.50
CA SER A 493 -6.01 16.63 -37.16
C SER A 493 -7.15 17.26 -36.36
N ASP A 494 -8.36 17.27 -36.93
CA ASP A 494 -9.59 17.46 -36.17
C ASP A 494 -9.82 16.32 -35.16
N TRP A 495 -10.69 16.57 -34.17
CA TRP A 495 -11.09 15.60 -33.15
C TRP A 495 -12.15 14.62 -33.65
N VAL A 496 -12.03 13.35 -33.28
CA VAL A 496 -13.08 12.32 -33.37
C VAL A 496 -13.62 12.02 -31.99
N ALA A 497 -14.92 12.12 -31.79
CA ALA A 497 -15.57 11.71 -30.54
C ALA A 497 -15.80 10.19 -30.52
N LEU A 498 -15.52 9.56 -29.38
CA LEU A 498 -15.74 8.15 -29.10
C LEU A 498 -16.55 8.03 -27.81
N THR A 499 -17.44 7.05 -27.75
CA THR A 499 -18.18 6.72 -26.52
C THR A 499 -18.14 5.23 -26.27
N GLY A 500 -18.01 4.84 -25.01
CA GLY A 500 -18.08 3.45 -24.58
C GLY A 500 -18.74 3.37 -23.21
N THR A 501 -19.40 2.27 -22.93
CA THR A 501 -20.01 2.00 -21.61
C THR A 501 -19.33 0.77 -21.05
N THR A 502 -18.78 0.87 -19.84
CA THR A 502 -18.21 -0.28 -19.13
C THR A 502 -19.29 -1.34 -18.86
N SER A 503 -18.88 -2.60 -18.77
CA SER A 503 -19.78 -3.71 -18.46
C SER A 503 -20.16 -3.74 -16.97
N ALA A 504 -21.13 -4.58 -16.60
CA ALA A 504 -21.42 -4.88 -15.20
C ALA A 504 -20.23 -5.56 -14.52
N ASN A 505 -20.00 -5.24 -13.24
CA ASN A 505 -18.97 -5.93 -12.45
C ASN A 505 -19.41 -7.38 -12.22
N PRO A 506 -18.68 -8.37 -12.78
CA PRO A 506 -19.10 -9.78 -12.71
C PRO A 506 -19.13 -10.32 -11.28
N LEU A 507 -18.43 -9.68 -10.33
CA LEU A 507 -18.33 -10.08 -8.92
C LEU A 507 -19.07 -9.13 -7.98
N GLN A 508 -19.91 -8.21 -8.48
CA GLN A 508 -20.61 -7.21 -7.65
C GLN A 508 -21.38 -7.83 -6.48
N PHE A 509 -22.00 -9.00 -6.72
CA PHE A 509 -22.84 -9.69 -5.75
C PHE A 509 -22.21 -10.99 -5.22
N ALA A 510 -20.93 -11.24 -5.51
CA ALA A 510 -20.19 -12.32 -4.87
C ALA A 510 -20.01 -12.00 -3.37
N ILE A 511 -20.36 -12.95 -2.51
CA ILE A 511 -20.22 -12.83 -1.07
C ILE A 511 -18.73 -12.91 -0.74
N LYS A 512 -18.24 -11.94 0.04
CA LYS A 512 -16.82 -11.82 0.41
C LYS A 512 -16.57 -12.40 1.80
N GLY A 513 -15.32 -12.80 2.07
CA GLY A 513 -14.91 -13.30 3.39
C GLY A 513 -15.45 -14.69 3.74
N ILE A 514 -15.96 -15.43 2.75
CA ILE A 514 -16.45 -16.80 2.94
C ILE A 514 -15.29 -17.74 3.25
N ARG A 515 -15.55 -18.81 3.99
CA ARG A 515 -14.55 -19.83 4.33
C ARG A 515 -15.09 -21.21 3.99
N GLY A 516 -14.23 -22.13 3.56
CA GLY A 516 -14.62 -23.51 3.33
C GLY A 516 -13.70 -24.55 3.92
N THR A 517 -14.24 -25.75 4.13
CA THR A 517 -13.50 -26.96 4.51
C THR A 517 -13.80 -28.09 3.53
N SER A 518 -12.83 -28.97 3.34
CA SER A 518 -12.97 -30.19 2.55
C SER A 518 -12.99 -31.41 3.45
N THR A 519 -13.83 -32.39 3.14
CA THR A 519 -13.77 -33.72 3.78
C THR A 519 -12.70 -34.61 3.17
N ALA A 520 -12.23 -34.28 1.96
CA ALA A 520 -11.03 -34.87 1.39
C ALA A 520 -9.77 -34.25 2.02
N GLU A 521 -8.71 -35.04 2.07
CA GLU A 521 -7.40 -34.56 2.51
C GLU A 521 -6.82 -33.63 1.44
N ASP A 522 -6.33 -32.47 1.85
CA ASP A 522 -5.71 -31.49 0.95
C ASP A 522 -4.25 -31.85 0.65
N GLN A 523 -3.75 -31.40 -0.49
CA GLN A 523 -2.32 -31.43 -0.79
C GLN A 523 -1.63 -30.30 -0.02
N ASP A 524 -0.53 -30.62 0.67
CA ASP A 524 0.27 -29.66 1.43
C ASP A 524 0.68 -28.48 0.52
N GLY A 525 0.37 -27.24 0.95
CA GLY A 525 0.58 -26.00 0.19
C GLY A 525 -0.48 -25.69 -0.88
N SER A 526 -1.56 -26.47 -0.94
CA SER A 526 -2.69 -26.33 -1.86
C SER A 526 -4.01 -26.57 -1.14
N GLU A 527 -4.17 -25.96 0.02
CA GLU A 527 -5.31 -26.10 0.94
C GLU A 527 -6.60 -25.53 0.36
N VAL A 528 -7.76 -26.07 0.79
CA VAL A 528 -9.08 -25.68 0.29
C VAL A 528 -9.42 -24.20 0.46
N GLY A 529 -8.73 -23.51 1.38
CA GLY A 529 -8.85 -22.05 1.56
C GLY A 529 -8.57 -21.25 0.29
N LYS A 530 -7.71 -21.78 -0.61
CA LYS A 530 -7.37 -21.17 -1.91
C LYS A 530 -8.53 -21.08 -2.89
N LEU A 531 -9.66 -21.75 -2.62
CA LEU A 531 -10.88 -21.57 -3.42
C LEU A 531 -11.66 -20.30 -3.07
N PHE A 532 -11.25 -19.55 -2.04
CA PHE A 532 -12.07 -18.49 -1.46
C PHE A 532 -11.29 -17.20 -1.17
N ASP A 533 -10.02 -17.13 -1.56
CA ASP A 533 -9.14 -15.98 -1.33
C ASP A 533 -9.24 -14.90 -2.42
N GLN A 534 -9.94 -15.18 -3.53
CA GLN A 534 -10.09 -14.29 -4.69
C GLN A 534 -8.78 -14.10 -5.48
N GLU A 535 -7.80 -14.97 -5.27
CA GLU A 535 -6.53 -15.01 -5.98
C GLU A 535 -6.53 -16.14 -7.03
N THR A 536 -6.92 -15.80 -8.27
CA THR A 536 -7.12 -16.82 -9.31
C THR A 536 -5.86 -17.55 -9.80
N ASP A 537 -4.68 -17.12 -9.35
CA ASP A 537 -3.39 -17.77 -9.61
C ASP A 537 -3.10 -18.91 -8.63
N ASP A 538 -3.74 -18.88 -7.46
CA ASP A 538 -3.68 -19.93 -6.47
C ASP A 538 -4.60 -21.11 -6.86
N VAL A 539 -4.18 -22.32 -6.47
CA VAL A 539 -4.89 -23.56 -6.83
C VAL A 539 -5.02 -24.44 -5.60
N TRP A 540 -6.24 -24.80 -5.28
CA TRP A 540 -6.54 -25.91 -4.38
C TRP A 540 -6.38 -27.25 -5.11
N HIS A 541 -5.85 -28.25 -4.42
CA HIS A 541 -5.83 -29.63 -4.90
C HIS A 541 -5.93 -30.63 -3.73
N THR A 542 -6.72 -31.70 -3.88
CA THR A 542 -6.75 -32.81 -2.90
C THR A 542 -5.47 -33.63 -2.94
N LYS A 543 -5.11 -34.34 -1.87
CA LYS A 543 -3.82 -35.06 -1.71
C LYS A 543 -3.48 -35.96 -2.91
N TRP A 544 -2.29 -35.78 -3.47
CA TRP A 544 -1.80 -36.64 -4.56
C TRP A 544 -1.69 -38.10 -4.13
N GLY A 545 -1.98 -39.01 -5.07
CA GLY A 545 -1.90 -40.46 -4.84
C GLY A 545 -3.06 -41.08 -4.05
N LYS A 546 -4.05 -40.27 -3.63
CA LYS A 546 -5.24 -40.72 -2.88
C LYS A 546 -6.52 -40.38 -3.64
N ASN A 547 -7.29 -41.40 -4.01
CA ASN A 547 -8.64 -41.17 -4.54
C ASN A 547 -9.51 -40.57 -3.43
N SER A 548 -10.02 -39.38 -3.70
CA SER A 548 -10.72 -38.52 -2.74
C SER A 548 -12.22 -38.46 -3.01
N VAL A 549 -12.70 -38.96 -4.15
CA VAL A 549 -14.12 -38.95 -4.51
C VAL A 549 -14.84 -40.18 -3.93
N PRO A 550 -16.03 -40.05 -3.29
CA PRO A 550 -16.77 -38.80 -3.09
C PRO A 550 -16.26 -37.98 -1.90
N PHE A 551 -16.38 -36.65 -2.00
CA PHE A 551 -16.09 -35.73 -0.91
C PHE A 551 -17.04 -34.54 -0.92
N ASP A 552 -17.21 -33.92 0.24
CA ASP A 552 -17.94 -32.67 0.45
C ASP A 552 -16.97 -31.49 0.62
N ILE A 553 -17.32 -30.36 0.00
CA ILE A 553 -16.82 -29.02 0.34
C ILE A 553 -17.92 -28.30 1.12
N ASN A 554 -17.63 -27.90 2.36
CA ASN A 554 -18.56 -27.16 3.22
C ASN A 554 -18.13 -25.69 3.28
N ILE A 555 -19.05 -24.78 3.01
CA ILE A 555 -18.81 -23.34 2.89
C ILE A 555 -19.62 -22.61 3.95
N ASP A 556 -18.96 -21.75 4.72
CA ASP A 556 -19.53 -20.76 5.63
C ASP A 556 -19.50 -19.39 4.97
N LEU A 557 -20.67 -18.85 4.70
CA LEU A 557 -20.82 -17.54 4.08
C LEU A 557 -20.62 -16.39 5.07
N LYS A 558 -20.41 -16.69 6.36
CA LYS A 558 -20.24 -15.75 7.48
C LYS A 558 -21.46 -14.86 7.80
N GLY A 559 -22.41 -14.74 6.88
CA GLY A 559 -23.72 -14.17 7.12
C GLY A 559 -24.84 -15.04 6.57
N LEU A 560 -26.09 -14.68 6.89
CA LEU A 560 -27.27 -15.18 6.21
C LEU A 560 -27.51 -14.31 4.96
N HIS A 561 -27.55 -14.94 3.79
CA HIS A 561 -27.73 -14.26 2.52
C HIS A 561 -28.83 -14.94 1.71
N GLN A 562 -29.57 -14.17 0.93
CA GLN A 562 -30.45 -14.72 -0.10
C GLN A 562 -29.60 -15.13 -1.31
N LEU A 563 -29.48 -16.43 -1.58
CA LEU A 563 -28.49 -16.98 -2.52
C LEU A 563 -29.03 -17.04 -3.96
N GLU A 564 -28.25 -16.59 -4.94
CA GLU A 564 -28.61 -16.63 -6.36
C GLU A 564 -27.96 -17.83 -7.07
N LYS A 565 -26.63 -17.93 -7.00
CA LYS A 565 -25.86 -18.92 -7.77
C LYS A 565 -24.49 -19.17 -7.15
N ILE A 566 -23.83 -20.23 -7.63
CA ILE A 566 -22.46 -20.59 -7.33
C ILE A 566 -21.68 -20.65 -8.64
N GLN A 567 -20.46 -20.09 -8.65
CA GLN A 567 -19.52 -20.27 -9.75
C GLN A 567 -18.29 -21.02 -9.27
N TYR A 568 -17.89 -22.05 -10.01
CA TYR A 568 -16.65 -22.79 -9.81
C TYR A 568 -15.71 -22.51 -10.97
N LEU A 569 -14.47 -22.13 -10.64
CA LEU A 569 -13.39 -21.89 -11.60
C LEU A 569 -12.44 -23.09 -11.55
N PRO A 570 -12.45 -23.97 -12.57
CA PRO A 570 -11.47 -25.03 -12.66
C PRO A 570 -10.07 -24.46 -12.92
N ARG A 571 -9.06 -25.34 -12.82
CA ARG A 571 -7.72 -25.07 -13.37
C ARG A 571 -7.82 -24.75 -14.87
N ILE A 572 -6.96 -23.86 -15.36
CA ILE A 572 -7.01 -23.34 -16.74
C ILE A 572 -7.01 -24.47 -17.79
N ASP A 573 -6.26 -25.53 -17.54
CA ASP A 573 -6.13 -26.68 -18.43
C ASP A 573 -7.29 -27.70 -18.33
N GLY A 574 -8.22 -27.53 -17.38
CA GLY A 574 -9.30 -28.49 -17.12
C GLY A 574 -8.80 -29.90 -16.81
N SER A 575 -7.60 -30.00 -16.24
CA SER A 575 -6.90 -31.27 -16.03
C SER A 575 -7.36 -32.00 -14.76
N ASN A 576 -6.44 -32.74 -14.15
CA ASN A 576 -6.69 -33.55 -12.97
C ASN A 576 -7.30 -32.72 -11.84
N GLY A 577 -8.31 -33.29 -11.18
CA GLY A 577 -9.03 -32.65 -10.09
C GLY A 577 -10.26 -31.82 -10.51
N THR A 578 -10.52 -31.64 -11.81
CA THR A 578 -11.70 -30.84 -12.26
C THR A 578 -12.99 -31.51 -11.80
N VAL A 579 -13.82 -30.78 -11.04
CA VAL A 579 -15.12 -31.25 -10.53
C VAL A 579 -16.11 -31.37 -11.69
N LEU A 580 -16.77 -32.53 -11.82
CA LEU A 580 -17.66 -32.83 -12.94
C LEU A 580 -19.11 -33.03 -12.51
N LYS A 581 -19.38 -33.78 -11.44
CA LYS A 581 -20.75 -34.07 -11.00
C LYS A 581 -20.88 -34.00 -9.49
N GLY A 582 -22.04 -33.55 -9.03
CA GLY A 582 -22.33 -33.45 -7.62
C GLY A 582 -23.72 -32.92 -7.32
N THR A 583 -23.96 -32.67 -6.04
CA THR A 583 -25.20 -32.09 -5.51
C THR A 583 -24.87 -30.92 -4.59
N VAL A 584 -25.60 -29.83 -4.71
CA VAL A 584 -25.46 -28.66 -3.84
C VAL A 584 -26.54 -28.73 -2.76
N PHE A 585 -26.18 -28.39 -1.53
CA PHE A 585 -27.09 -28.25 -0.40
C PHE A 585 -26.90 -26.88 0.25
N TYR A 586 -27.92 -26.40 0.95
CA TYR A 586 -27.82 -25.20 1.77
C TYR A 586 -28.41 -25.40 3.17
N SER A 587 -27.99 -24.56 4.11
CA SER A 587 -28.46 -24.58 5.50
C SER A 587 -28.34 -23.20 6.16
N SER A 588 -29.22 -22.91 7.11
CA SER A 588 -29.10 -21.76 8.02
C SER A 588 -28.33 -22.08 9.31
N ASN A 589 -28.23 -23.38 9.69
CA ASN A 589 -27.81 -23.80 11.03
C ASN A 589 -26.82 -25.00 11.06
N ARG A 590 -26.34 -25.48 9.91
CA ARG A 590 -25.46 -26.67 9.70
C ARG A 590 -26.01 -28.02 10.17
N SER A 591 -27.08 -28.07 10.96
CA SER A 591 -27.70 -29.31 11.42
C SER A 591 -28.75 -29.82 10.45
N THR A 592 -29.46 -28.91 9.77
CA THR A 592 -30.51 -29.23 8.81
C THR A 592 -30.09 -28.78 7.41
N TRP A 593 -30.00 -29.71 6.46
CA TRP A 593 -29.56 -29.45 5.09
C TRP A 593 -30.70 -29.66 4.10
N THR A 594 -30.86 -28.71 3.18
CA THR A 594 -31.84 -28.77 2.08
C THR A 594 -31.12 -28.97 0.75
N ASP A 595 -31.62 -29.89 -0.07
CA ASP A 595 -31.11 -30.15 -1.43
C ASP A 595 -31.44 -28.98 -2.37
N ALA A 596 -30.40 -28.40 -2.99
CA ALA A 596 -30.51 -27.30 -3.95
C ALA A 596 -30.55 -27.79 -5.41
N GLY A 597 -30.19 -29.04 -5.67
CA GLY A 597 -30.13 -29.67 -6.98
C GLY A 597 -28.77 -30.28 -7.32
N LYS A 598 -28.77 -31.04 -8.43
CA LYS A 598 -27.57 -31.70 -8.99
C LYS A 598 -26.95 -30.88 -10.11
N PHE A 599 -25.65 -31.01 -10.29
CA PHE A 599 -24.93 -30.46 -11.44
C PHE A 599 -24.15 -31.54 -12.20
N GLU A 600 -23.97 -31.30 -13.49
CA GLU A 600 -23.10 -32.07 -14.38
C GLU A 600 -22.41 -31.10 -15.34
N TRP A 601 -21.08 -31.05 -15.29
CA TRP A 601 -20.25 -30.08 -15.98
C TRP A 601 -19.29 -30.75 -16.95
N THR A 602 -19.00 -30.05 -18.05
CA THR A 602 -18.02 -30.49 -19.05
C THR A 602 -16.59 -30.31 -18.53
N ARG A 603 -15.72 -31.27 -18.84
CA ARG A 603 -14.28 -31.20 -18.52
C ARG A 603 -13.56 -30.19 -19.41
N ASN A 604 -13.37 -28.97 -18.90
CA ASN A 604 -12.52 -27.93 -19.47
C ASN A 604 -12.25 -26.85 -18.40
N GLY A 605 -11.40 -25.87 -18.71
CA GLY A 605 -11.05 -24.77 -17.80
C GLY A 605 -12.04 -23.60 -17.73
N THR A 606 -13.22 -23.69 -18.37
CA THR A 606 -14.20 -22.59 -18.34
C THR A 606 -14.94 -22.55 -17.02
N VAL A 607 -15.36 -21.35 -16.60
CA VAL A 607 -16.22 -21.15 -15.42
C VAL A 607 -17.46 -22.04 -15.52
N LYS A 608 -17.82 -22.65 -14.39
CA LYS A 608 -19.04 -23.46 -14.23
C LYS A 608 -20.01 -22.74 -13.33
N THR A 609 -21.26 -22.63 -13.74
CA THR A 609 -22.31 -21.98 -12.95
C THR A 609 -23.34 -23.01 -12.49
N PHE A 610 -23.77 -22.88 -11.24
CA PHE A 610 -24.91 -23.58 -10.67
C PHE A 610 -25.91 -22.55 -10.13
N ASP A 611 -27.08 -22.46 -10.72
CA ASP A 611 -28.14 -21.55 -10.28
C ASP A 611 -28.94 -22.19 -9.13
N ILE A 612 -29.11 -21.44 -8.02
CA ILE A 612 -29.85 -21.90 -6.86
C ILE A 612 -31.31 -21.49 -7.03
N LYS A 613 -32.19 -22.47 -7.28
CA LYS A 613 -33.61 -22.20 -7.50
C LYS A 613 -34.31 -21.67 -6.24
N ASN A 614 -35.28 -20.79 -6.44
CA ASN A 614 -36.12 -20.15 -5.40
C ASN A 614 -35.36 -19.24 -4.42
N GLU A 615 -34.08 -18.97 -4.69
CA GLU A 615 -33.29 -17.96 -3.99
C GLU A 615 -33.39 -18.03 -2.46
N PRO A 616 -33.00 -19.14 -1.82
CA PRO A 616 -33.18 -19.35 -0.39
C PRO A 616 -32.27 -18.46 0.44
N ALA A 617 -32.73 -18.09 1.64
CA ALA A 617 -31.88 -17.51 2.66
C ALA A 617 -31.05 -18.62 3.35
N ALA A 618 -29.72 -18.53 3.28
CA ALA A 618 -28.82 -19.51 3.89
C ALA A 618 -27.49 -18.87 4.33
N ARG A 619 -26.84 -19.51 5.31
CA ARG A 619 -25.48 -19.16 5.77
C ARG A 619 -24.45 -20.18 5.33
N TYR A 620 -24.88 -21.41 5.12
CA TYR A 620 -23.99 -22.52 4.79
C TYR A 620 -24.40 -23.13 3.46
N VAL A 621 -23.38 -23.48 2.68
CA VAL A 621 -23.52 -24.22 1.42
C VAL A 621 -22.64 -25.46 1.52
N LYS A 622 -23.12 -26.58 1.00
CA LYS A 622 -22.32 -27.81 0.87
C LYS A 622 -22.37 -28.30 -0.57
N ILE A 623 -21.20 -28.53 -1.15
CA ILE A 623 -21.05 -29.11 -2.48
C ILE A 623 -20.57 -30.54 -2.29
N SER A 624 -21.47 -31.51 -2.46
CA SER A 624 -21.16 -32.93 -2.45
C SER A 624 -20.71 -33.36 -3.83
N VAL A 625 -19.42 -33.68 -3.99
CA VAL A 625 -18.80 -34.07 -5.25
C VAL A 625 -18.85 -35.59 -5.40
N ASN A 626 -19.48 -36.04 -6.48
CA ASN A 626 -19.66 -37.46 -6.80
C ASN A 626 -18.75 -37.92 -7.94
N GLU A 627 -18.29 -37.01 -8.79
CA GLU A 627 -17.38 -37.32 -9.90
C GLU A 627 -16.44 -36.13 -10.17
N ALA A 628 -15.15 -36.42 -10.28
CA ALA A 628 -14.12 -35.45 -10.64
C ALA A 628 -12.96 -36.14 -11.37
N VAL A 629 -12.24 -35.39 -12.20
CA VAL A 629 -11.19 -35.95 -13.07
C VAL A 629 -10.08 -36.61 -12.25
N GLY A 630 -9.83 -37.89 -12.53
CA GLY A 630 -8.77 -38.67 -11.88
C GLY A 630 -9.05 -39.07 -10.43
N GLY A 631 -10.25 -38.82 -9.90
CA GLY A 631 -10.60 -39.11 -8.50
C GLY A 631 -10.07 -38.05 -7.51
N PHE A 632 -9.73 -36.86 -7.98
CA PHE A 632 -9.23 -35.75 -7.16
C PHE A 632 -10.20 -34.56 -7.22
N GLY A 633 -10.12 -33.65 -6.25
CA GLY A 633 -10.70 -32.32 -6.33
C GLY A 633 -9.62 -31.26 -6.57
N SER A 634 -9.94 -30.23 -7.35
CA SER A 634 -9.07 -29.06 -7.56
C SER A 634 -9.88 -27.86 -8.04
N GLY A 635 -9.32 -26.66 -7.93
CA GLY A 635 -9.93 -25.46 -8.50
C GLY A 635 -9.10 -24.22 -8.20
N ARG A 636 -9.40 -23.14 -8.92
CA ARG A 636 -8.85 -21.81 -8.66
C ARG A 636 -9.75 -21.05 -7.69
N GLU A 637 -11.06 -21.06 -7.92
CA GLU A 637 -12.01 -20.29 -7.10
C GLU A 637 -13.40 -20.94 -7.03
N ILE A 638 -14.12 -20.61 -5.96
CA ILE A 638 -15.56 -20.76 -5.83
C ILE A 638 -16.16 -19.45 -5.33
N TYR A 639 -17.03 -18.84 -6.15
CA TYR A 639 -17.83 -17.69 -5.76
C TYR A 639 -19.25 -18.10 -5.44
N VAL A 640 -19.80 -17.59 -4.35
CA VAL A 640 -21.22 -17.70 -4.02
C VAL A 640 -21.85 -16.32 -4.13
N PHE A 641 -22.92 -16.21 -4.90
CA PHE A 641 -23.58 -14.94 -5.18
C PHE A 641 -24.85 -14.79 -4.37
N LYS A 642 -25.09 -13.57 -3.89
CA LYS A 642 -26.38 -13.18 -3.32
C LYS A 642 -27.26 -12.52 -4.38
N VAL A 643 -28.57 -12.57 -4.18
CA VAL A 643 -29.53 -11.88 -5.06
C VAL A 643 -29.31 -10.36 -4.98
N PRO A 644 -29.30 -9.65 -6.12
CA PRO A 644 -29.23 -8.20 -6.14
C PRO A 644 -30.33 -7.53 -5.30
N GLY A 645 -29.97 -6.52 -4.51
CA GLY A 645 -30.93 -5.75 -3.71
C GLY A 645 -31.34 -6.39 -2.36
N THR A 646 -30.88 -7.60 -2.03
CA THR A 646 -31.22 -8.25 -0.75
C THR A 646 -30.27 -7.87 0.37
N GLU A 647 -30.80 -7.72 1.59
CA GLU A 647 -30.00 -7.51 2.79
C GLU A 647 -29.29 -8.79 3.22
N SER A 648 -28.17 -8.63 3.91
CA SER A 648 -27.39 -9.72 4.50
C SER A 648 -27.37 -9.51 6.00
N PHE A 649 -27.62 -10.57 6.76
CA PHE A 649 -27.59 -10.53 8.21
C PHE A 649 -26.29 -11.16 8.70
N LEU A 650 -25.51 -10.44 9.49
CA LEU A 650 -24.28 -10.93 10.10
C LEU A 650 -24.56 -11.34 11.55
N PRO A 651 -24.59 -12.65 11.87
CA PRO A 651 -24.79 -13.10 13.25
C PRO A 651 -23.65 -12.58 14.14
N GLY A 652 -24.01 -11.85 15.20
CA GLY A 652 -23.05 -11.21 16.10
C GLY A 652 -22.92 -9.70 15.92
N ASP A 653 -23.38 -9.13 14.79
CA ASP A 653 -23.40 -7.69 14.55
C ASP A 653 -24.61 -7.08 15.27
N ILE A 654 -24.47 -6.93 16.59
CA ILE A 654 -25.56 -6.49 17.46
C ILE A 654 -25.78 -4.98 17.35
N ASN A 655 -24.75 -4.24 16.97
CA ASN A 655 -24.80 -2.79 16.80
C ASN A 655 -25.31 -2.38 15.40
N ASN A 656 -25.35 -3.32 14.44
CA ASN A 656 -25.83 -3.20 13.07
C ASN A 656 -25.01 -2.22 12.20
N ASP A 657 -23.69 -2.18 12.40
CA ASP A 657 -22.72 -1.41 11.62
C ASP A 657 -22.15 -2.18 10.41
N LYS A 658 -22.53 -3.46 10.26
CA LYS A 658 -22.15 -4.40 9.20
C LYS A 658 -20.73 -4.94 9.32
N VAL A 659 -20.13 -4.84 10.51
CA VAL A 659 -18.83 -5.40 10.86
C VAL A 659 -18.99 -6.22 12.14
N ILE A 660 -18.09 -7.19 12.35
CA ILE A 660 -17.96 -7.89 13.63
C ILE A 660 -16.65 -7.42 14.24
N ASP A 661 -16.71 -6.64 15.32
CA ASP A 661 -15.53 -6.11 15.99
C ASP A 661 -15.65 -6.06 17.52
N GLY A 662 -14.72 -5.35 18.18
CA GLY A 662 -14.71 -5.21 19.63
C GLY A 662 -15.91 -4.44 20.20
N ASN A 663 -16.62 -3.63 19.39
CA ASN A 663 -17.82 -2.91 19.81
C ASN A 663 -19.00 -3.86 19.98
N ASP A 664 -19.09 -4.89 19.13
CA ASP A 664 -20.09 -5.95 19.30
C ASP A 664 -19.84 -6.74 20.56
N LEU A 665 -18.58 -7.14 20.80
CA LEU A 665 -18.21 -7.82 22.04
C LEU A 665 -18.54 -6.96 23.25
N THR A 666 -18.20 -5.67 23.22
CA THR A 666 -18.53 -4.72 24.30
C THR A 666 -20.04 -4.65 24.55
N SER A 667 -20.85 -4.66 23.50
CA SER A 667 -22.30 -4.72 23.61
C SER A 667 -22.74 -6.02 24.28
N TYR A 668 -22.32 -7.18 23.78
CA TYR A 668 -22.64 -8.48 24.36
C TYR A 668 -22.22 -8.61 25.83
N MET A 669 -21.07 -8.05 26.21
CA MET A 669 -20.61 -8.02 27.60
C MET A 669 -21.65 -7.34 28.49
N ASN A 670 -22.16 -6.17 28.11
CA ASN A 670 -23.15 -5.43 28.90
C ASN A 670 -24.46 -6.20 29.11
N TYR A 671 -24.81 -7.11 28.20
CA TYR A 671 -26.08 -7.83 28.19
C TYR A 671 -25.97 -9.32 28.54
N THR A 672 -24.78 -9.82 28.83
CA THR A 672 -24.54 -11.23 29.20
C THR A 672 -25.42 -11.66 30.38
N GLY A 673 -26.26 -12.67 30.21
CA GLY A 673 -27.20 -13.18 31.23
C GLY A 673 -28.55 -12.47 31.27
N LEU A 674 -28.81 -11.50 30.38
CA LEU A 674 -30.11 -10.85 30.24
C LEU A 674 -31.08 -11.79 29.49
N ARG A 675 -32.35 -11.84 29.90
CA ARG A 675 -33.33 -12.79 29.35
C ARG A 675 -34.65 -12.14 28.99
N LYS A 676 -35.43 -12.82 28.16
CA LYS A 676 -36.77 -12.35 27.77
C LYS A 676 -37.66 -12.07 28.98
N GLY A 677 -38.24 -10.87 28.98
CA GLY A 677 -39.02 -10.34 30.10
C GLY A 677 -38.25 -9.36 30.99
N ASP A 678 -36.92 -9.25 30.84
CA ASP A 678 -36.17 -8.13 31.40
C ASP A 678 -36.42 -6.85 30.57
N GLY A 679 -36.48 -5.70 31.24
CA GLY A 679 -36.85 -4.42 30.61
C GLY A 679 -35.97 -4.00 29.42
N ASP A 680 -34.72 -4.44 29.39
CA ASP A 680 -33.76 -4.12 28.32
C ASP A 680 -33.61 -5.24 27.27
N PHE A 681 -34.37 -6.35 27.39
CA PHE A 681 -34.26 -7.48 26.44
C PHE A 681 -34.94 -7.18 25.11
N ASP A 682 -36.17 -6.65 25.18
CA ASP A 682 -36.96 -6.39 24.00
C ASP A 682 -36.39 -5.21 23.20
N GLY A 683 -36.30 -5.35 21.88
CA GLY A 683 -35.66 -4.37 21.00
C GLY A 683 -34.36 -4.90 20.40
N TYR A 684 -33.30 -4.10 20.41
CA TYR A 684 -32.06 -4.48 19.70
C TYR A 684 -31.32 -5.65 20.38
N ILE A 685 -31.47 -5.84 21.69
CA ILE A 685 -30.84 -6.95 22.44
C ILE A 685 -31.44 -8.30 22.06
N SER A 686 -32.76 -8.37 21.86
CA SER A 686 -33.42 -9.61 21.40
C SER A 686 -32.89 -10.13 20.06
N LYS A 687 -32.25 -9.28 19.24
CA LYS A 687 -31.58 -9.70 18.00
C LYS A 687 -30.21 -10.35 18.24
N GLY A 688 -29.61 -10.09 19.41
CA GLY A 688 -28.38 -10.72 19.88
C GLY A 688 -28.59 -12.11 20.49
N ASP A 689 -29.83 -12.53 20.74
CA ASP A 689 -30.16 -13.93 21.07
C ASP A 689 -30.24 -14.74 19.77
N LEU A 690 -29.08 -15.25 19.34
CA LEU A 690 -28.89 -15.85 18.01
C LEU A 690 -29.35 -17.30 17.95
N ASN A 691 -29.36 -18.02 19.08
CA ASN A 691 -29.91 -19.37 19.18
C ASN A 691 -31.40 -19.39 19.56
N GLN A 692 -32.00 -18.24 19.85
CA GLN A 692 -33.41 -18.05 20.21
C GLN A 692 -33.83 -18.80 21.48
N ASN A 693 -32.93 -18.96 22.43
CA ASN A 693 -33.22 -19.64 23.70
C ASN A 693 -33.79 -18.69 24.77
N ASN A 694 -33.96 -17.41 24.44
CA ASN A 694 -34.44 -16.32 25.30
C ASN A 694 -33.42 -15.82 26.34
N LEU A 695 -32.12 -16.07 26.15
CA LEU A 695 -31.05 -15.71 27.07
C LEU A 695 -29.79 -15.32 26.27
N ILE A 696 -29.17 -14.18 26.60
CA ILE A 696 -27.83 -13.86 26.07
C ILE A 696 -26.78 -14.68 26.81
N ASP A 697 -26.19 -15.66 26.13
CA ASP A 697 -25.30 -16.65 26.72
C ASP A 697 -23.96 -16.85 25.98
N ALA A 698 -23.20 -17.88 26.36
CA ALA A 698 -21.90 -18.15 25.76
C ALA A 698 -21.96 -18.40 24.25
N TYR A 699 -23.06 -18.91 23.69
CA TYR A 699 -23.16 -19.13 22.24
C TYR A 699 -23.24 -17.82 21.49
N ASP A 700 -24.10 -16.90 21.93
CA ASP A 700 -24.29 -15.61 21.28
C ASP A 700 -22.98 -14.81 21.26
N ILE A 701 -22.31 -14.77 22.42
CA ILE A 701 -21.02 -14.11 22.57
C ILE A 701 -19.96 -14.78 21.69
N SER A 702 -19.93 -16.12 21.63
CA SER A 702 -18.97 -16.87 20.83
C SER A 702 -19.09 -16.59 19.33
N THR A 703 -20.26 -16.17 18.85
CA THR A 703 -20.43 -15.77 17.45
C THR A 703 -19.57 -14.55 17.08
N VAL A 704 -19.26 -13.68 18.05
CA VAL A 704 -18.35 -12.55 17.89
C VAL A 704 -16.92 -12.97 18.22
N THR A 705 -16.69 -13.57 19.40
CA THR A 705 -15.33 -13.78 19.90
C THR A 705 -14.49 -14.74 19.05
N THR A 706 -15.13 -15.66 18.32
CA THR A 706 -14.46 -16.56 17.37
C THR A 706 -13.99 -15.88 16.07
N GLN A 707 -14.40 -14.62 15.85
CA GLN A 707 -14.03 -13.81 14.68
C GLN A 707 -12.99 -12.73 15.00
N LEU A 708 -12.80 -12.41 16.29
CA LEU A 708 -11.82 -11.42 16.76
C LEU A 708 -10.40 -12.01 16.82
N ASP A 709 -9.39 -11.14 16.93
CA ASP A 709 -7.97 -11.49 17.06
C ASP A 709 -7.47 -12.46 15.97
N GLY A 710 -7.85 -12.21 14.71
CA GLY A 710 -7.51 -13.08 13.57
C GLY A 710 -8.48 -14.26 13.37
N GLY A 711 -9.39 -14.47 14.32
CA GLY A 711 -10.39 -15.52 14.32
C GLY A 711 -9.84 -16.91 14.62
N VAL A 712 -10.75 -17.87 14.77
CA VAL A 712 -10.37 -19.28 15.01
C VAL A 712 -9.83 -19.95 13.75
N GLU A 713 -8.82 -20.81 13.92
CA GLU A 713 -8.27 -21.59 12.81
C GLU A 713 -9.26 -22.69 12.37
N ALA A 714 -9.37 -22.90 11.04
CA ALA A 714 -10.20 -23.96 10.46
C ALA A 714 -9.50 -25.33 10.49
N LYS A 715 -9.11 -25.79 11.68
CA LYS A 715 -8.55 -27.14 11.90
C LYS A 715 -9.63 -28.09 12.38
N LYS A 716 -9.54 -29.36 11.96
CA LYS A 716 -10.42 -30.43 12.43
C LYS A 716 -10.26 -30.60 13.95
N THR A 717 -11.30 -30.27 14.71
CA THR A 717 -11.34 -30.46 16.17
C THR A 717 -12.15 -31.70 16.54
N ASP A 718 -11.90 -32.26 17.73
CA ASP A 718 -12.74 -33.33 18.27
C ASP A 718 -14.16 -32.81 18.51
N LYS A 719 -15.16 -33.69 18.41
CA LYS A 719 -16.55 -33.31 18.71
C LYS A 719 -16.67 -32.83 20.15
N ILE A 720 -17.40 -31.73 20.36
CA ILE A 720 -17.70 -31.23 21.71
C ILE A 720 -18.35 -32.33 22.58
N THR A 721 -17.84 -32.49 23.82
CA THR A 721 -18.43 -33.37 24.84
C THR A 721 -18.30 -32.77 26.24
N GLY A 722 -19.11 -33.27 27.18
CA GLY A 722 -18.92 -33.05 28.61
C GLY A 722 -20.13 -32.47 29.34
N LYS A 723 -19.97 -32.22 30.65
CA LYS A 723 -20.99 -31.56 31.49
C LYS A 723 -20.42 -30.71 32.63
N LEU A 724 -21.23 -29.78 33.12
CA LEU A 724 -20.92 -28.95 34.30
C LEU A 724 -21.58 -29.54 35.56
N VAL A 725 -20.85 -29.51 36.67
CA VAL A 725 -21.34 -29.94 37.99
C VAL A 725 -20.91 -28.93 39.05
N ILE A 726 -21.80 -28.60 39.98
CA ILE A 726 -21.50 -27.73 41.12
C ILE A 726 -21.58 -28.50 42.43
N ASN A 727 -20.66 -28.24 43.36
CA ASN A 727 -20.67 -28.81 44.71
C ASN A 727 -20.24 -27.75 45.73
N SER A 728 -20.86 -27.73 46.90
CA SER A 728 -20.41 -26.93 48.04
C SER A 728 -19.52 -27.77 48.97
N ILE A 729 -18.60 -27.11 49.68
CA ILE A 729 -17.72 -27.78 50.66
C ILE A 729 -18.51 -28.31 51.86
N LYS A 730 -19.59 -27.62 52.26
CA LYS A 730 -20.48 -28.00 53.36
C LYS A 730 -21.93 -28.00 52.88
N THR A 731 -22.79 -28.72 53.60
CA THR A 731 -24.23 -28.76 53.32
C THR A 731 -25.03 -27.74 54.14
N SER A 732 -24.50 -27.23 55.25
CA SER A 732 -25.13 -26.23 56.13
C SER A 732 -24.16 -25.08 56.41
N TYR A 733 -24.68 -23.85 56.45
CA TYR A 733 -23.90 -22.64 56.72
C TYR A 733 -24.59 -21.74 57.74
N ASN A 734 -23.80 -21.09 58.60
CA ASN A 734 -24.28 -20.07 59.54
C ASN A 734 -24.29 -18.68 58.87
N ALA A 735 -25.05 -17.75 59.46
CA ALA A 735 -25.02 -16.35 59.02
C ALA A 735 -23.59 -15.79 59.11
N GLY A 736 -23.14 -15.13 58.04
CA GLY A 736 -21.80 -14.57 57.90
C GLY A 736 -20.75 -15.53 57.34
N GLU A 737 -21.03 -16.85 57.25
CA GLU A 737 -20.10 -17.81 56.66
C GLU A 737 -20.02 -17.68 55.13
N PHE A 738 -18.83 -17.93 54.58
CA PHE A 738 -18.65 -18.03 53.14
C PHE A 738 -19.05 -19.40 52.61
N VAL A 739 -19.87 -19.40 51.57
CA VAL A 739 -20.28 -20.56 50.80
C VAL A 739 -19.41 -20.61 49.55
N GLU A 740 -18.45 -21.52 49.55
CA GLU A 740 -17.58 -21.77 48.40
C GLU A 740 -18.14 -22.95 47.58
N ILE A 741 -18.54 -22.63 46.35
CA ILE A 741 -19.12 -23.56 45.38
C ILE A 741 -18.06 -23.86 44.33
N ILE A 742 -17.62 -25.11 44.27
CA ILE A 742 -16.65 -25.58 43.28
C ILE A 742 -17.42 -25.99 42.02
N VAL A 743 -17.09 -25.37 40.90
CA VAL A 743 -17.63 -25.71 39.59
C VAL A 743 -16.63 -26.60 38.86
N LYS A 744 -17.08 -27.79 38.47
CA LYS A 744 -16.26 -28.80 37.78
C LYS A 744 -16.78 -29.09 36.38
N GLY A 745 -15.87 -29.20 35.44
CA GLY A 745 -16.11 -29.78 34.13
C GLY A 745 -15.84 -31.28 34.17
N VAL A 746 -16.78 -32.09 33.67
CA VAL A 746 -16.66 -33.56 33.62
C VAL A 746 -16.68 -34.02 32.17
N ASN A 747 -15.66 -34.78 31.76
CA ASN A 747 -15.46 -35.29 30.41
C ASN A 747 -15.53 -34.20 29.32
N LEU A 748 -14.95 -33.03 29.59
CA LEU A 748 -14.91 -31.93 28.62
C LEU A 748 -14.06 -32.32 27.40
N ALA A 749 -14.49 -31.95 26.21
CA ALA A 749 -13.68 -31.98 24.99
C ALA A 749 -14.09 -30.80 24.09
N SER A 750 -13.10 -30.14 23.48
CA SER A 750 -13.28 -29.02 22.54
C SER A 750 -14.11 -27.83 23.05
N VAL A 751 -14.22 -27.64 24.36
CA VAL A 751 -15.02 -26.56 24.94
C VAL A 751 -14.27 -25.24 24.83
N ASN A 752 -14.76 -24.35 23.97
CA ASN A 752 -14.22 -23.02 23.72
C ASN A 752 -14.92 -21.92 24.53
N ALA A 753 -16.16 -22.17 24.95
CA ALA A 753 -16.90 -21.31 25.85
C ALA A 753 -17.89 -22.11 26.71
N LEU A 754 -18.26 -21.56 27.86
CA LEU A 754 -19.28 -22.12 28.74
C LEU A 754 -20.10 -21.04 29.44
N SER A 755 -21.37 -21.34 29.72
CA SER A 755 -22.24 -20.52 30.56
C SER A 755 -23.26 -21.34 31.33
N PHE A 756 -23.78 -20.80 32.43
CA PHE A 756 -24.99 -21.27 33.11
C PHE A 756 -25.58 -20.18 34.00
N GLY A 757 -26.85 -20.30 34.37
CA GLY A 757 -27.49 -19.51 35.42
C GLY A 757 -27.44 -20.20 36.78
N LEU A 758 -27.21 -19.45 37.85
CA LEU A 758 -27.30 -19.90 39.23
C LEU A 758 -28.27 -19.01 40.01
N PRO A 759 -29.59 -19.28 39.95
CA PRO A 759 -30.60 -18.54 40.68
C PRO A 759 -30.41 -18.70 42.20
N TYR A 760 -30.54 -17.62 42.94
CA TYR A 760 -30.46 -17.63 44.39
C TYR A 760 -31.36 -16.55 45.01
N ASP A 761 -31.73 -16.70 46.29
CA ASP A 761 -32.48 -15.68 47.02
C ASP A 761 -31.52 -14.64 47.62
N ALA A 762 -31.71 -13.36 47.27
CA ALA A 762 -30.89 -12.25 47.78
C ALA A 762 -31.03 -12.01 49.29
N GLN A 763 -32.05 -12.58 49.93
CA GLN A 763 -32.20 -12.64 51.39
C GLN A 763 -31.34 -13.73 52.02
N ASP A 764 -31.01 -14.78 51.27
CA ASP A 764 -30.21 -15.93 51.72
C ASP A 764 -28.72 -15.73 51.47
N TYR A 765 -28.37 -15.20 50.30
CA TYR A 765 -26.98 -15.10 49.85
C TYR A 765 -26.61 -13.68 49.39
N GLU A 766 -25.33 -13.38 49.50
CA GLU A 766 -24.66 -12.24 48.87
C GLU A 766 -23.55 -12.78 47.97
N PHE A 767 -23.51 -12.39 46.70
CA PHE A 767 -22.39 -12.73 45.82
C PHE A 767 -21.15 -11.91 46.21
N ILE A 768 -20.00 -12.59 46.35
CA ILE A 768 -18.75 -11.96 46.78
C ILE A 768 -17.73 -11.93 45.64
N SER A 769 -17.44 -13.08 45.05
CA SER A 769 -16.47 -13.16 43.95
C SER A 769 -16.53 -14.49 43.21
N ILE A 770 -15.86 -14.52 42.05
CA ILE A 770 -15.51 -15.73 41.33
C ILE A 770 -13.98 -15.84 41.25
N LYS A 771 -13.44 -17.04 41.47
CA LYS A 771 -12.02 -17.31 41.38
C LYS A 771 -11.76 -18.32 40.26
N PRO A 772 -11.31 -17.87 39.07
CA PRO A 772 -10.94 -18.74 37.96
C PRO A 772 -9.86 -19.77 38.33
N SER A 773 -9.89 -20.93 37.71
CA SER A 773 -8.83 -21.96 37.76
C SER A 773 -8.53 -22.44 36.35
N ALA A 774 -9.16 -23.52 35.85
CA ALA A 774 -8.91 -23.98 34.48
C ALA A 774 -9.36 -22.98 33.38
N VAL A 775 -10.19 -22.00 33.73
CA VAL A 775 -10.68 -20.95 32.82
C VAL A 775 -9.91 -19.63 32.94
N GLU A 776 -8.76 -19.58 33.63
CA GLU A 776 -8.03 -18.32 33.92
C GLU A 776 -7.61 -17.51 32.69
N LYS A 777 -7.43 -18.19 31.54
CA LYS A 777 -7.04 -17.58 30.26
C LYS A 777 -8.23 -17.19 29.38
N MET A 778 -9.43 -17.58 29.80
CA MET A 778 -10.69 -17.21 29.14
C MET A 778 -11.16 -15.86 29.67
N ASP A 779 -11.86 -15.11 28.83
CA ASP A 779 -12.47 -13.86 29.21
C ASP A 779 -13.68 -14.14 30.11
N ASN A 780 -13.67 -13.53 31.30
CA ASN A 780 -14.67 -13.74 32.34
C ASN A 780 -15.77 -12.68 32.25
N LEU A 781 -16.93 -13.10 31.76
CA LEU A 781 -18.11 -12.25 31.55
C LEU A 781 -19.20 -12.58 32.58
N THR A 782 -18.80 -12.88 33.81
CA THR A 782 -19.75 -13.23 34.88
C THR A 782 -20.51 -12.02 35.39
N TYR A 783 -21.84 -12.05 35.32
CA TYR A 783 -22.71 -11.01 35.87
C TYR A 783 -23.66 -11.54 36.94
N ASP A 784 -23.82 -10.77 38.01
CA ASP A 784 -24.80 -11.02 39.07
C ASP A 784 -26.06 -10.16 38.85
N ARG A 785 -27.11 -10.73 38.25
CA ARG A 785 -28.26 -9.98 37.75
C ARG A 785 -29.49 -10.09 38.64
N LEU A 786 -30.19 -8.96 38.78
CA LEU A 786 -31.56 -8.90 39.29
C LEU A 786 -32.49 -8.72 38.09
N HIS A 787 -33.29 -9.74 37.82
CA HIS A 787 -34.24 -9.73 36.71
C HIS A 787 -35.48 -8.89 37.04
N SER A 788 -36.18 -8.43 36.00
CA SER A 788 -37.44 -7.69 36.17
C SER A 788 -38.53 -8.53 36.84
N SER A 789 -38.40 -9.86 36.82
CA SER A 789 -39.25 -10.80 37.58
C SER A 789 -39.01 -10.78 39.10
N GLY A 790 -37.97 -10.07 39.56
CA GLY A 790 -37.50 -10.08 40.96
C GLY A 790 -36.55 -11.24 41.30
N GLN A 791 -36.29 -12.16 40.36
CA GLN A 791 -35.33 -13.25 40.55
C GLN A 791 -33.89 -12.72 40.50
N LYS A 792 -33.07 -13.10 41.48
CA LYS A 792 -31.63 -12.86 41.48
C LYS A 792 -30.90 -14.11 40.97
N ALA A 793 -29.95 -13.94 40.05
CA ALA A 793 -29.17 -15.04 39.50
C ALA A 793 -27.76 -14.60 39.10
N LEU A 794 -26.78 -15.46 39.37
CA LEU A 794 -25.41 -15.31 38.87
C LEU A 794 -25.28 -16.02 37.52
N TYR A 795 -24.63 -15.40 36.53
CA TYR A 795 -24.37 -15.99 35.22
C TYR A 795 -22.88 -16.15 34.96
N PRO A 796 -22.22 -17.20 35.49
CA PRO A 796 -20.86 -17.50 35.12
C PRO A 796 -20.78 -17.77 33.61
N THR A 797 -20.01 -16.94 32.91
CA THR A 797 -19.86 -16.99 31.44
C THR A 797 -18.38 -16.80 31.12
N PHE A 798 -17.77 -17.79 30.48
CA PHE A 798 -16.36 -17.76 30.10
C PHE A 798 -16.23 -18.07 28.61
N VAL A 799 -15.52 -17.21 27.89
CA VAL A 799 -15.36 -17.31 26.43
C VAL A 799 -13.89 -17.15 26.05
N ASN A 800 -13.44 -17.88 25.03
CA ASN A 800 -12.19 -17.56 24.36
C ASN A 800 -12.43 -16.50 23.26
N VAL A 801 -11.53 -15.51 23.20
CA VAL A 801 -11.42 -14.55 22.08
C VAL A 801 -10.28 -14.99 21.16
N GLY A 802 -10.58 -15.09 19.86
CA GLY A 802 -9.66 -15.61 18.86
C GLY A 802 -9.31 -17.09 19.04
N ASP A 803 -8.18 -17.50 18.45
CA ASP A 803 -7.73 -18.88 18.49
C ASP A 803 -6.95 -19.21 19.78
N LYS A 804 -7.67 -19.67 20.82
CA LYS A 804 -7.10 -20.10 22.11
C LYS A 804 -7.28 -21.60 22.37
N GLU A 805 -6.60 -22.14 23.38
CA GLU A 805 -6.75 -23.55 23.77
C GLU A 805 -8.15 -23.82 24.37
N THR A 806 -8.78 -24.94 23.98
CA THR A 806 -10.08 -25.38 24.49
C THR A 806 -9.96 -26.22 25.76
N LEU A 807 -10.95 -26.18 26.63
CA LEU A 807 -11.00 -26.99 27.86
C LEU A 807 -11.22 -28.48 27.53
N LYS A 808 -10.54 -29.35 28.30
CA LYS A 808 -10.58 -30.81 28.15
C LYS A 808 -10.46 -31.55 29.49
N GLY A 809 -11.05 -32.75 29.55
CA GLY A 809 -10.94 -33.68 30.68
C GLY A 809 -11.86 -33.38 31.86
N ASN A 810 -11.46 -33.86 33.04
CA ASN A 810 -12.11 -33.64 34.33
C ASN A 810 -11.33 -32.58 35.10
N VAL A 811 -11.87 -31.36 35.23
CA VAL A 811 -11.12 -30.21 35.77
C VAL A 811 -11.99 -29.34 36.67
N ASP A 812 -11.36 -28.76 37.70
CA ASP A 812 -11.98 -27.72 38.53
C ASP A 812 -11.87 -26.39 37.77
N LEU A 813 -13.02 -25.87 37.34
CA LEU A 813 -13.08 -24.72 36.45
C LEU A 813 -12.85 -23.42 37.22
N PHE A 814 -13.61 -23.21 38.28
CA PHE A 814 -13.56 -22.02 39.13
C PHE A 814 -14.34 -22.24 40.43
N ILE A 815 -14.15 -21.33 41.38
CA ILE A 815 -14.88 -21.30 42.65
C ILE A 815 -15.76 -20.06 42.70
N ILE A 816 -17.05 -20.23 42.95
CA ILE A 816 -17.98 -19.14 43.27
C ILE A 816 -18.01 -18.96 44.78
N LYS A 817 -17.82 -17.73 45.25
CA LYS A 817 -17.88 -17.37 46.66
C LYS A 817 -19.12 -16.53 46.93
N LEU A 818 -20.03 -17.08 47.72
CA LEU A 818 -21.18 -16.37 48.29
C LEU A 818 -20.98 -16.19 49.80
N LYS A 819 -21.72 -15.26 50.41
CA LYS A 819 -21.83 -15.12 51.86
C LYS A 819 -23.27 -15.42 52.28
N ALA A 820 -23.44 -16.35 53.22
CA ALA A 820 -24.75 -16.66 53.77
C ALA A 820 -25.21 -15.50 54.68
N LYS A 821 -26.39 -14.93 54.42
CA LYS A 821 -26.95 -13.84 55.24
C LYS A 821 -27.73 -14.35 56.44
N ARG A 822 -28.23 -15.58 56.37
CA ARG A 822 -28.87 -16.31 57.47
C ARG A 822 -28.42 -17.77 57.49
N LYS A 823 -28.79 -18.51 58.53
CA LYS A 823 -28.54 -19.95 58.59
C LYS A 823 -29.34 -20.65 57.49
N LEU A 824 -28.68 -21.44 56.66
CA LEU A 824 -29.29 -22.10 55.51
C LEU A 824 -28.63 -23.44 55.17
N MET A 825 -29.33 -24.25 54.37
CA MET A 825 -28.81 -25.45 53.74
C MET A 825 -28.49 -25.15 52.28
N PHE A 826 -27.33 -25.60 51.80
CA PHE A 826 -26.96 -25.42 50.40
C PHE A 826 -27.89 -26.23 49.49
N ASN A 827 -28.60 -25.54 48.60
CA ASN A 827 -29.61 -26.12 47.70
C ASN A 827 -29.61 -25.49 46.30
N LEU A 828 -28.60 -24.69 45.97
CA LEU A 828 -28.51 -24.01 44.67
C LEU A 828 -28.26 -25.03 43.55
N LYS A 829 -28.90 -24.80 42.40
CA LYS A 829 -28.78 -25.63 41.19
C LYS A 829 -28.45 -24.74 40.00
N LEU A 830 -27.58 -25.24 39.13
CA LEU A 830 -27.37 -24.61 37.83
C LEU A 830 -28.59 -24.84 36.93
N VAL A 831 -28.90 -23.85 36.10
CA VAL A 831 -29.91 -23.88 35.04
C VAL A 831 -29.28 -23.33 33.76
N ASP A 832 -29.91 -23.59 32.60
CA ASP A 832 -29.48 -23.03 31.31
C ASP A 832 -28.00 -23.32 31.00
N GLY A 833 -27.53 -24.53 31.32
CA GLY A 833 -26.12 -24.90 31.15
C GLY A 833 -25.77 -25.08 29.67
N LEU A 834 -24.68 -24.46 29.24
CA LEU A 834 -24.25 -24.49 27.84
C LEU A 834 -22.73 -24.66 27.73
N LEU A 835 -22.30 -25.54 26.84
CA LEU A 835 -20.94 -25.61 26.32
C LEU A 835 -20.95 -25.31 24.83
N VAL A 836 -19.93 -24.59 24.35
CA VAL A 836 -19.79 -24.17 22.94
C VAL A 836 -18.36 -24.46 22.47
N ASP A 837 -18.19 -24.99 21.26
CA ASP A 837 -16.87 -25.18 20.63
C ASP A 837 -16.50 -24.04 19.67
N LYS A 838 -15.31 -24.12 19.05
CA LYS A 838 -14.83 -23.12 18.08
C LYS A 838 -15.66 -23.03 16.81
N GLU A 839 -16.43 -24.08 16.49
CA GLU A 839 -17.31 -24.13 15.32
C GLU A 839 -18.76 -23.77 15.67
N LEU A 840 -19.01 -23.31 16.90
CA LEU A 840 -20.31 -22.96 17.46
C LEU A 840 -21.27 -24.16 17.61
N ASN A 841 -20.76 -25.40 17.68
CA ASN A 841 -21.58 -26.52 18.10
C ASN A 841 -21.81 -26.46 19.61
N THR A 842 -22.97 -26.92 20.07
CA THR A 842 -23.39 -26.78 21.47
C THR A 842 -23.80 -28.08 22.15
N ILE A 843 -23.66 -28.09 23.49
CA ILE A 843 -24.30 -29.06 24.39
C ILE A 843 -25.05 -28.29 25.47
N SER A 844 -26.36 -28.46 25.51
CA SER A 844 -27.24 -27.91 26.55
C SER A 844 -27.42 -28.91 27.71
N MET A 845 -27.64 -28.41 28.93
CA MET A 845 -27.72 -29.20 30.17
C MET A 845 -28.85 -28.80 31.09
#